data_AF-A0AAP6ZWN2-F1
#
_entry.id   AF-A0AAP6ZWN2-F1
#
_cell.length_a   1.000
_cell.length_b   1.000
_cell.length_c   1.000
_cell.angle_alpha   90.00
_cell.angle_beta   90.00
_cell.angle_gamma   90.00
#
_symmetry.space_group_name_H-M   'P 1'
#
loop_
_entity.id
_entity.type
_entity.pdbx_description
1 polymer ?
#
loop_
_entity_poly.entity_id
_entity_poly.type
_entity_poly.pdbx_seq_one_letter_code
_entity_poly.pdbx_strand_id
1 'polypeptide(L)'
;MMIVILLHPGIVQAASMPIKSGVVQDTAKMIPKESIPYIERAAKGNPYTFYLLTINSLNGQNAAEYATAVYRKWKLTADDILIVLSKEDRRVEMNFNNPALQEKIDALPDDFNGDGQSRSKLSEFVDRHFIPKAKEGNFARAAITLIEATKQLKPAAIAIPEDPTGNLPSDKHPNTSNSDSGAPIKPQEPAGPGAFERFWNGIPWPTVGVIAGIIALCIPLCIWTWRLQRLRKLRNQIPVVMAAVSHALERVRHYAELYQGTTQQEASSIEGQLTSSLIELDSSLKELQQISFVRTMLPTLKKQLDSAENVRQTKENEVAELSRQIEQIESIERQLVDSIREARTRLQQLEYEYRSETNARGWSLDGIEQRHHDLVNRIQTVDDMDTFDPIGANAIMDTCKTGIEQLSQDISSISHYANLYQQFPNEMASSRSRFESIVQEHRLKLIRIDPYGCLEQARDTNERMLEQLQIGNISEVAQLAEHRRQLLAEAVQMTQRIADLKLKNAEDIQAIAKRLSNFMDQERQMNELHNRVTHTYRSTYWEHAWELYHNGLPEIAQMRSRLNDVRSLSSEEVQEYELARQELDGILQALQDQDRNQRQYEGLVTKLDQAVDLINRQLKSGEQAFSRGRDVIARNRLVQVWGPAETSLLKLDSGLKQLIAQPPYDIDFMSELSSRYVREAEAYLQDVERTAILKRDAERNISDMEARYRSTYNRTRRKIKLSQFDYQYSQVISNANDYMQRGDYQRASQEAAMLAGIINAMNAAYDAVLAEERRREEARRAEERRREEARRAEERRIEEEKRRREQANSSSSGSWGGSSNSSSSNSSGGSSWGSSSNSSGGSSWDSSNKNSSGGSNW
;
A
#
# COMPACT_ATOMS: atom_id res chain seq x y z
N MET A 1 3.25 11.83 -53.92
CA MET A 1 1.95 12.55 -54.06
C MET A 1 1.16 12.32 -52.79
N MET A 2 0.58 13.38 -52.23
CA MET A 2 -0.44 13.47 -51.15
C MET A 2 -0.34 12.63 -49.85
N ILE A 3 -0.49 13.36 -48.74
CA ILE A 3 -0.67 12.89 -47.36
C ILE A 3 -2.11 12.39 -47.14
N VAL A 4 -2.29 11.29 -46.40
CA VAL A 4 -3.49 11.05 -45.58
C VAL A 4 -3.08 10.45 -44.23
N ILE A 5 -3.23 11.23 -43.16
CA ILE A 5 -3.11 10.76 -41.77
C ILE A 5 -4.51 10.40 -41.27
N LEU A 6 -4.72 9.14 -40.89
CA LEU A 6 -5.97 8.68 -40.27
C LEU A 6 -5.85 8.71 -38.74
N LEU A 7 -6.32 9.81 -38.14
CA LEU A 7 -6.55 9.89 -36.70
C LEU A 7 -7.57 8.81 -36.29
N HIS A 8 -7.11 7.85 -35.48
CA HIS A 8 -8.00 7.03 -34.66
C HIS A 8 -8.09 7.66 -33.27
N PRO A 9 -9.29 7.87 -32.69
CA PRO A 9 -9.41 8.18 -31.28
C PRO A 9 -8.98 6.94 -30.48
N GLY A 10 -7.93 7.07 -29.68
CA GLY A 10 -7.45 5.99 -28.84
C GLY A 10 -8.51 5.56 -27.83
N ILE A 11 -9.06 4.36 -27.99
CA ILE A 11 -9.91 3.74 -26.96
C ILE A 11 -8.99 3.31 -25.82
N VAL A 12 -8.94 4.12 -24.76
CA VAL A 12 -8.20 3.78 -23.52
C VAL A 12 -8.91 2.59 -22.86
N GLN A 13 -8.38 1.38 -23.08
CA GLN A 13 -8.83 0.18 -22.36
C GLN A 13 -8.27 0.20 -20.94
N ALA A 14 -9.11 0.53 -19.95
CA ALA A 14 -8.71 0.50 -18.54
C ALA A 14 -8.07 -0.84 -18.14
N ALA A 15 -6.92 -0.78 -17.46
CA ALA A 15 -6.19 -1.97 -17.03
C ALA A 15 -7.03 -2.86 -16.09
N SER A 16 -6.96 -4.18 -16.28
CA SER A 16 -7.79 -5.15 -15.57
C SER A 16 -7.38 -5.30 -14.09
N MET A 17 -8.05 -4.56 -13.21
CA MET A 17 -7.75 -4.56 -11.77
C MET A 17 -7.88 -5.97 -11.14
N PRO A 18 -6.83 -6.56 -10.55
CA PRO A 18 -6.88 -7.89 -9.96
C PRO A 18 -7.67 -7.97 -8.64
N ILE A 19 -8.06 -9.19 -8.27
CA ILE A 19 -8.67 -9.51 -6.97
C ILE A 19 -7.55 -9.72 -5.95
N LYS A 20 -7.66 -9.10 -4.76
CA LYS A 20 -6.68 -9.18 -3.66
C LYS A 20 -6.37 -10.63 -3.30
N SER A 21 -5.11 -11.03 -3.48
CA SER A 21 -4.61 -12.36 -3.08
C SER A 21 -3.28 -12.21 -2.35
N GLY A 22 -3.29 -12.32 -1.02
CA GLY A 22 -2.10 -12.20 -0.19
C GLY A 22 -1.59 -10.76 -0.03
N VAL A 23 -0.29 -10.66 0.27
CA VAL A 23 0.43 -9.40 0.54
C VAL A 23 1.30 -9.00 -0.66
N VAL A 24 1.73 -9.97 -1.47
CA VAL A 24 2.46 -9.76 -2.72
C VAL A 24 1.70 -10.44 -3.85
N GLN A 25 1.36 -9.69 -4.90
CA GLN A 25 0.62 -10.16 -6.07
C GLN A 25 1.38 -9.80 -7.36
N ASP A 26 2.26 -10.70 -7.78
CA ASP A 26 3.11 -10.53 -8.96
C ASP A 26 2.42 -11.02 -10.24
N THR A 27 1.56 -10.19 -10.86
CA THR A 27 0.88 -10.58 -12.12
C THR A 27 1.77 -10.42 -13.36
N ALA A 28 2.83 -9.60 -13.27
CA ALA A 28 3.74 -9.27 -14.37
C ALA A 28 5.01 -10.14 -14.46
N LYS A 29 5.19 -11.06 -13.49
CA LYS A 29 6.39 -11.89 -13.30
C LYS A 29 7.66 -11.04 -13.17
N MET A 30 7.58 -9.96 -12.38
CA MET A 30 8.71 -9.06 -12.09
C MET A 30 9.51 -9.46 -10.85
N ILE A 31 8.97 -10.33 -10.00
CA ILE A 31 9.58 -10.75 -8.74
C ILE A 31 9.95 -12.24 -8.84
N PRO A 32 11.24 -12.62 -8.66
CA PRO A 32 11.62 -14.02 -8.57
C PRO A 32 10.83 -14.74 -7.47
N LYS A 33 10.29 -15.93 -7.75
CA LYS A 33 9.41 -16.65 -6.79
C LYS A 33 10.07 -16.88 -5.42
N GLU A 34 11.38 -17.10 -5.42
CA GLU A 34 12.22 -17.24 -4.22
C GLU A 34 12.36 -15.95 -3.39
N SER A 35 12.14 -14.77 -3.98
CA SER A 35 12.20 -13.48 -3.30
C SER A 35 10.89 -13.10 -2.60
N ILE A 36 9.75 -13.67 -3.02
CA ILE A 36 8.41 -13.35 -2.47
C ILE A 36 8.35 -13.49 -0.94
N PRO A 37 8.85 -14.57 -0.29
CA PRO A 37 8.78 -14.71 1.17
C PRO A 37 9.57 -13.62 1.94
N TYR A 38 10.62 -13.06 1.34
CA TYR A 38 11.40 -11.97 1.95
C TYR A 38 10.62 -10.65 1.88
N ILE A 39 9.97 -10.37 0.76
CA ILE A 39 9.08 -9.21 0.62
C ILE A 39 7.89 -9.36 1.57
N GLU A 40 7.25 -10.52 1.66
CA GLU A 40 6.14 -10.73 2.60
C GLU A 40 6.54 -10.51 4.07
N ARG A 41 7.75 -10.95 4.44
CA ARG A 41 8.30 -10.74 5.80
C ARG A 41 8.58 -9.26 6.06
N ALA A 42 9.14 -8.55 5.07
CA ALA A 42 9.38 -7.11 5.16
C ALA A 42 8.07 -6.30 5.18
N ALA A 43 7.04 -6.75 4.44
CA ALA A 43 5.78 -6.05 4.23
C ALA A 43 4.82 -6.14 5.43
N LYS A 44 4.82 -7.25 6.18
CA LYS A 44 4.03 -7.42 7.41
C LYS A 44 4.72 -6.69 8.57
N GLY A 45 3.98 -5.98 9.43
CA GLY A 45 4.55 -5.35 10.63
C GLY A 45 3.74 -4.18 11.19
N ASN A 46 4.26 -3.57 12.25
CA ASN A 46 3.68 -2.43 12.98
C ASN A 46 4.71 -1.27 12.88
N PRO A 47 4.36 -0.05 12.42
CA PRO A 47 3.01 0.51 12.26
C PRO A 47 2.23 0.14 11.00
N TYR A 48 2.88 -0.26 9.89
CA TYR A 48 2.20 -0.37 8.59
C TYR A 48 2.33 -1.76 7.94
N THR A 49 1.25 -2.18 7.27
CA THR A 49 1.20 -3.35 6.38
C THR A 49 1.28 -2.89 4.93
N PHE A 50 2.24 -3.42 4.18
CA PHE A 50 2.46 -3.05 2.78
C PHE A 50 1.88 -4.12 1.85
N TYR A 51 1.29 -3.70 0.73
CA TYR A 51 0.85 -4.60 -0.34
C TYR A 51 1.62 -4.28 -1.61
N LEU A 52 2.22 -5.28 -2.23
CA LEU A 52 2.92 -5.13 -3.51
C LEU A 52 2.09 -5.73 -4.65
N LEU A 53 1.75 -4.93 -5.64
CA LEU A 53 1.08 -5.34 -6.87
C LEU A 53 1.98 -5.07 -8.07
N THR A 54 2.23 -6.07 -8.91
CA THR A 54 2.85 -5.85 -10.23
C THR A 54 1.82 -6.07 -11.33
N ILE A 55 1.89 -5.27 -12.40
CA ILE A 55 1.05 -5.35 -13.61
C ILE A 55 1.90 -5.17 -14.86
N ASN A 56 1.44 -5.71 -16.00
CA ASN A 56 2.17 -5.57 -17.26
C ASN A 56 2.16 -4.11 -17.75
N SER A 57 0.99 -3.49 -17.85
CA SER A 57 0.81 -2.09 -18.24
C SER A 57 -0.40 -1.46 -17.53
N LEU A 58 -0.36 -0.13 -17.38
CA LEU A 58 -1.48 0.71 -16.99
C LEU A 58 -2.44 1.00 -18.17
N ASN A 59 -2.10 0.59 -19.40
CA ASN A 59 -2.86 0.82 -20.64
C ASN A 59 -3.21 2.31 -20.87
N GLY A 60 -2.31 3.22 -20.50
CA GLY A 60 -2.53 4.67 -20.60
C GLY A 60 -3.37 5.30 -19.48
N GLN A 61 -3.81 4.53 -18.47
CA GLN A 61 -4.42 5.08 -17.27
C GLN A 61 -3.36 5.74 -16.36
N ASN A 62 -3.73 6.81 -15.64
CA ASN A 62 -2.85 7.41 -14.65
C ASN A 62 -2.57 6.45 -13.48
N ALA A 63 -1.30 6.22 -13.14
CA ALA A 63 -0.92 5.28 -12.08
C ALA A 63 -1.49 5.66 -10.70
N ALA A 64 -1.63 6.96 -10.39
CA ALA A 64 -2.22 7.45 -9.14
C ALA A 64 -3.70 7.06 -9.03
N GLU A 65 -4.45 7.21 -10.14
CA GLU A 65 -5.86 6.82 -10.23
C GLU A 65 -6.03 5.32 -10.17
N TYR A 66 -5.19 4.57 -10.91
CA TYR A 66 -5.20 3.11 -10.89
C TYR A 66 -4.87 2.56 -9.49
N ALA A 67 -3.81 3.05 -8.86
CA ALA A 67 -3.42 2.65 -7.50
C ALA A 67 -4.52 2.97 -6.49
N THR A 68 -5.17 4.14 -6.59
CA THR A 68 -6.28 4.47 -5.66
C THR A 68 -7.55 3.63 -5.95
N ALA A 69 -7.83 3.30 -7.20
CA ALA A 69 -8.91 2.38 -7.56
C ALA A 69 -8.66 0.96 -6.99
N VAL A 70 -7.43 0.46 -7.08
CA VAL A 70 -7.01 -0.80 -6.44
C VAL A 70 -7.13 -0.70 -4.92
N TYR A 71 -6.62 0.37 -4.29
CA TYR A 71 -6.69 0.60 -2.84
C TYR A 71 -8.15 0.53 -2.34
N ARG A 72 -9.09 1.17 -3.04
CA ARG A 72 -10.54 1.09 -2.73
C ARG A 72 -11.12 -0.30 -2.97
N LYS A 73 -10.82 -0.91 -4.13
CA LYS A 73 -11.31 -2.25 -4.49
C LYS A 73 -10.86 -3.31 -3.48
N TRP A 74 -9.66 -3.17 -2.96
CA TRP A 74 -9.05 -4.05 -1.96
C TRP A 74 -9.41 -3.69 -0.51
N LYS A 75 -10.18 -2.60 -0.30
CA LYS A 75 -10.60 -2.07 1.00
C LYS A 75 -9.42 -1.75 1.93
N LEU A 76 -8.47 -1.01 1.37
CA LEU A 76 -7.32 -0.36 2.01
C LEU A 76 -7.71 0.37 3.33
N THR A 77 -7.09 0.10 4.47
CA THR A 77 -7.25 0.86 5.73
C THR A 77 -6.10 1.82 5.98
N ALA A 78 -6.20 2.73 6.96
CA ALA A 78 -5.19 3.76 7.20
C ALA A 78 -3.79 3.24 7.58
N ASP A 79 -3.69 2.01 8.08
CA ASP A 79 -2.41 1.34 8.39
C ASP A 79 -1.86 0.51 7.21
N ASP A 80 -2.59 0.49 6.08
CA ASP A 80 -2.24 -0.23 4.86
C ASP A 80 -1.68 0.72 3.79
N ILE A 81 -0.58 0.29 3.16
CA ILE A 81 0.14 1.00 2.09
C ILE A 81 0.18 0.11 0.86
N LEU A 82 -0.15 0.65 -0.32
CA LEU A 82 -0.09 -0.06 -1.60
C LEU A 82 1.11 0.42 -2.42
N ILE A 83 1.88 -0.50 -2.98
CA ILE A 83 2.93 -0.24 -3.97
C ILE A 83 2.53 -0.94 -5.27
N VAL A 84 2.42 -0.18 -6.36
CA VAL A 84 2.11 -0.69 -7.70
C VAL A 84 3.34 -0.55 -8.59
N LEU A 85 3.71 -1.62 -9.30
CA LEU A 85 4.76 -1.65 -10.31
C LEU A 85 4.16 -1.96 -11.68
N SER A 86 4.38 -1.09 -12.67
CA SER A 86 4.04 -1.34 -14.06
C SER A 86 5.28 -1.67 -14.89
N LYS A 87 5.29 -2.84 -15.53
CA LYS A 87 6.44 -3.38 -16.25
C LYS A 87 6.76 -2.62 -17.54
N GLU A 88 5.75 -2.37 -18.35
CA GLU A 88 5.87 -1.72 -19.67
C GLU A 88 6.01 -0.21 -19.54
N ASP A 89 5.26 0.42 -18.62
CA ASP A 89 5.38 1.86 -18.34
C ASP A 89 6.63 2.21 -17.51
N ARG A 90 7.36 1.19 -17.02
CA ARG A 90 8.53 1.30 -16.13
C ARG A 90 8.31 2.20 -14.91
N ARG A 91 7.11 2.14 -14.32
CA ARG A 91 6.66 3.08 -13.29
C ARG A 91 6.32 2.40 -11.98
N VAL A 92 6.82 2.97 -10.87
CA VAL A 92 6.43 2.65 -9.50
C VAL A 92 5.48 3.72 -8.97
N GLU A 93 4.45 3.32 -8.22
CA GLU A 93 3.53 4.22 -7.55
C GLU A 93 3.28 3.72 -6.12
N MET A 94 3.52 4.56 -5.12
CA MET A 94 3.20 4.32 -3.71
C MET A 94 1.93 5.08 -3.33
N ASN A 95 0.97 4.41 -2.69
CA ASN A 95 -0.36 4.95 -2.42
C ASN A 95 -0.86 4.55 -1.01
N PHE A 96 -1.31 5.52 -0.21
CA PHE A 96 -1.79 5.28 1.16
C PHE A 96 -2.79 6.36 1.62
N ASN A 97 -3.50 6.11 2.72
CA ASN A 97 -4.43 7.05 3.34
C ASN A 97 -4.13 7.19 4.84
N ASN A 98 -3.00 7.85 5.15
CA ASN A 98 -2.53 8.03 6.52
C ASN A 98 -1.99 9.47 6.72
N PRO A 99 -2.73 10.35 7.42
CA PRO A 99 -2.31 11.74 7.63
C PRO A 99 -0.98 11.88 8.39
N ALA A 100 -0.71 11.00 9.36
CA ALA A 100 0.50 11.07 10.18
C ALA A 100 1.76 10.62 9.39
N LEU A 101 1.62 9.67 8.46
CA LEU A 101 2.69 9.35 7.51
C LEU A 101 2.89 10.49 6.50
N GLN A 102 1.80 11.07 6.00
CA GLN A 102 1.86 12.17 5.05
C GLN A 102 2.61 13.38 5.62
N GLU A 103 2.31 13.78 6.86
CA GLU A 103 3.02 14.86 7.57
C GLU A 103 4.53 14.61 7.68
N LYS A 104 4.96 13.35 7.88
CA LYS A 104 6.39 12.99 7.93
C LYS A 104 7.07 13.07 6.57
N ILE A 105 6.36 12.76 5.50
CA ILE A 105 6.88 12.86 4.12
C ILE A 105 6.89 14.33 3.67
N ASP A 106 5.89 15.12 4.07
CA ASP A 106 5.84 16.56 3.78
C ASP A 106 6.92 17.37 4.54
N ALA A 107 7.39 16.84 5.67
CA ALA A 107 8.52 17.39 6.43
C ALA A 107 9.91 17.08 5.84
N LEU A 108 10.01 16.28 4.77
CA LEU A 108 11.29 16.02 4.08
C LEU A 108 11.75 17.25 3.27
N PRO A 109 13.06 17.39 2.98
CA PRO A 109 13.59 18.36 2.01
C PRO A 109 12.92 18.27 0.63
N ASP A 110 12.85 19.40 -0.08
CA ASP A 110 12.18 19.47 -1.40
C ASP A 110 12.98 18.78 -2.54
N ASP A 111 14.29 18.62 -2.37
CA ASP A 111 15.17 17.75 -3.16
C ASP A 111 15.76 16.69 -2.20
N PHE A 112 14.94 15.70 -1.85
CA PHE A 112 15.36 14.62 -0.95
C PHE A 112 16.20 13.55 -1.67
N ASN A 113 16.06 13.42 -3.00
CA ASN A 113 16.76 12.41 -3.76
C ASN A 113 18.20 12.85 -4.13
N GLY A 114 18.44 14.16 -4.31
CA GLY A 114 19.71 14.78 -4.69
C GLY A 114 19.92 14.99 -6.20
N ASP A 115 18.88 14.96 -7.03
CA ASP A 115 18.94 15.06 -8.51
C ASP A 115 18.75 16.50 -9.04
N GLY A 116 18.42 17.46 -8.17
CA GLY A 116 18.22 18.87 -8.54
C GLY A 116 16.92 19.17 -9.29
N GLN A 117 16.02 18.19 -9.42
CA GLN A 117 14.63 18.41 -9.81
C GLN A 117 13.74 18.47 -8.56
N SER A 118 12.52 19.01 -8.69
CA SER A 118 11.57 19.06 -7.59
C SER A 118 10.23 18.48 -8.05
N ARG A 119 9.98 17.23 -7.64
CA ARG A 119 8.69 16.53 -7.79
C ARG A 119 7.92 16.62 -6.46
N SER A 120 6.86 15.82 -6.30
CA SER A 120 6.22 15.70 -4.99
C SER A 120 7.17 14.99 -4.02
N LYS A 121 7.19 15.39 -2.74
CA LYS A 121 8.09 14.82 -1.71
C LYS A 121 7.94 13.29 -1.55
N LEU A 122 6.75 12.77 -1.83
CA LEU A 122 6.50 11.33 -1.88
C LEU A 122 7.17 10.66 -3.10
N SER A 123 7.19 11.32 -4.26
CA SER A 123 7.96 10.83 -5.43
C SER A 123 9.46 10.93 -5.17
N GLU A 124 9.96 12.01 -4.56
CA GLU A 124 11.37 12.15 -4.16
C GLU A 124 11.82 11.06 -3.17
N PHE A 125 10.95 10.71 -2.22
CA PHE A 125 11.18 9.61 -1.29
C PHE A 125 11.20 8.24 -1.99
N VAL A 126 10.30 8.00 -2.94
CA VAL A 126 10.30 6.79 -3.79
C VAL A 126 11.55 6.75 -4.67
N ASP A 127 11.96 7.87 -5.27
CA ASP A 127 13.17 8.01 -6.08
C ASP A 127 14.41 7.62 -5.29
N ARG A 128 14.56 8.16 -4.08
CA ARG A 128 15.72 7.89 -3.22
C ARG A 128 15.85 6.42 -2.80
N HIS A 129 14.72 5.73 -2.55
CA HIS A 129 14.73 4.41 -1.91
C HIS A 129 14.39 3.23 -2.83
N PHE A 130 13.73 3.45 -3.96
CA PHE A 130 13.33 2.39 -4.90
C PHE A 130 14.18 2.36 -6.17
N ILE A 131 14.35 3.51 -6.83
CA ILE A 131 14.91 3.59 -8.20
C ILE A 131 16.33 3.04 -8.33
N PRO A 132 17.30 3.26 -7.40
CA PRO A 132 18.65 2.71 -7.53
C PRO A 132 18.67 1.19 -7.70
N LYS A 133 17.80 0.47 -6.98
CA LYS A 133 17.72 -1.00 -7.03
C LYS A 133 16.80 -1.51 -8.15
N ALA A 134 15.85 -0.70 -8.60
CA ALA A 134 15.08 -0.98 -9.81
C ALA A 134 15.95 -0.91 -11.09
N LYS A 135 16.88 0.06 -11.17
CA LYS A 135 17.85 0.19 -12.29
C LYS A 135 18.84 -0.97 -12.38
N GLU A 136 19.18 -1.58 -11.25
CA GLU A 136 19.93 -2.85 -11.17
C GLU A 136 19.10 -4.08 -11.58
N GLY A 137 17.83 -3.91 -11.99
CA GLY A 137 16.89 -5.00 -12.30
C GLY A 137 16.33 -5.73 -11.07
N ASN A 138 16.69 -5.30 -9.85
CA ASN A 138 16.35 -5.99 -8.60
C ASN A 138 15.12 -5.36 -7.91
N PHE A 139 13.95 -5.54 -8.54
CA PHE A 139 12.66 -5.03 -8.05
C PHE A 139 12.29 -5.56 -6.65
N ALA A 140 12.71 -6.77 -6.30
CA ALA A 140 12.48 -7.34 -4.97
C ALA A 140 13.23 -6.55 -3.88
N ARG A 141 14.52 -6.26 -4.10
CA ARG A 141 15.34 -5.49 -3.17
C ARG A 141 14.94 -4.00 -3.17
N ALA A 142 14.50 -3.46 -4.30
CA ALA A 142 13.91 -2.12 -4.37
C ALA A 142 12.66 -1.99 -3.49
N ALA A 143 11.72 -2.93 -3.60
CA ALA A 143 10.52 -2.95 -2.78
C ALA A 143 10.83 -3.07 -1.28
N ILE A 144 11.74 -3.97 -0.88
CA ILE A 144 12.16 -4.11 0.52
C ILE A 144 12.79 -2.81 1.05
N THR A 145 13.67 -2.17 0.25
CA THR A 145 14.34 -0.92 0.65
C THR A 145 13.34 0.22 0.89
N LEU A 146 12.34 0.38 0.01
CA LEU A 146 11.27 1.37 0.17
C LEU A 146 10.38 1.07 1.39
N ILE A 147 10.04 -0.21 1.63
CA ILE A 147 9.25 -0.65 2.79
C ILE A 147 9.99 -0.34 4.10
N GLU A 148 11.28 -0.69 4.18
CA GLU A 148 12.11 -0.44 5.37
C GLU A 148 12.29 1.04 5.66
N ALA A 149 12.56 1.86 4.63
CA ALA A 149 12.64 3.32 4.77
C ALA A 149 11.32 3.92 5.26
N THR A 150 10.18 3.47 4.70
CA THR A 150 8.85 3.95 5.12
C THR A 150 8.55 3.59 6.58
N LYS A 151 8.95 2.39 7.04
CA LYS A 151 8.78 1.97 8.43
C LYS A 151 9.62 2.77 9.44
N GLN A 152 10.70 3.42 9.00
CA GLN A 152 11.50 4.31 9.85
C GLN A 152 10.80 5.64 10.14
N LEU A 153 9.83 6.07 9.32
CA LEU A 153 9.02 7.29 9.50
C LEU A 153 7.88 7.13 10.54
N LYS A 154 8.10 6.32 11.58
CA LYS A 154 7.08 5.86 12.53
C LYS A 154 6.35 7.03 13.26
N PRO A 155 5.01 7.02 13.34
CA PRO A 155 4.24 8.02 14.09
C PRO A 155 4.18 7.68 15.59
N ALA A 156 3.98 8.70 16.42
CA ALA A 156 3.65 8.53 17.84
C ALA A 156 2.17 8.12 17.99
N ALA A 157 1.88 7.16 18.86
CA ALA A 157 0.54 6.61 19.02
C ALA A 157 -0.43 7.62 19.67
N ILE A 158 -1.60 7.80 19.07
CA ILE A 158 -2.74 8.53 19.65
C ILE A 158 -3.76 7.49 20.15
N ALA A 159 -4.17 7.62 21.41
CA ALA A 159 -5.19 6.75 22.01
C ALA A 159 -6.60 7.14 21.54
N ILE A 160 -7.45 6.15 21.30
CA ILE A 160 -8.85 6.32 20.83
C ILE A 160 -9.82 6.00 21.99
N PRO A 161 -10.69 6.94 22.41
CA PRO A 161 -11.87 6.65 23.22
C PRO A 161 -13.07 6.17 22.36
N GLU A 162 -14.03 5.53 23.01
CA GLU A 162 -15.07 4.67 22.42
C GLU A 162 -16.13 5.34 21.51
N ASP A 163 -16.71 4.51 20.65
CA ASP A 163 -17.94 4.72 19.85
C ASP A 163 -19.18 4.95 20.73
N PRO A 164 -20.24 5.60 20.20
CA PRO A 164 -21.49 4.83 20.15
C PRO A 164 -22.37 5.02 18.90
N THR A 165 -22.78 3.87 18.34
CA THR A 165 -24.10 3.50 17.77
C THR A 165 -24.73 4.30 16.61
N GLY A 166 -25.15 3.58 15.55
CA GLY A 166 -26.07 4.15 14.55
C GLY A 166 -26.44 3.32 13.30
N ASN A 167 -27.18 2.22 13.49
CA ASN A 167 -28.10 1.62 12.50
C ASN A 167 -27.61 1.07 11.13
N LEU A 168 -27.67 -0.28 11.06
CA LEU A 168 -28.09 -1.09 9.91
C LEU A 168 -29.50 -0.67 9.36
N PRO A 169 -29.96 -1.11 8.16
CA PRO A 169 -29.62 -2.38 7.50
C PRO A 169 -29.42 -2.39 5.97
N SER A 170 -28.95 -3.56 5.51
CA SER A 170 -29.33 -4.38 4.33
C SER A 170 -30.17 -3.75 3.19
N ASP A 171 -30.02 -4.17 1.92
CA ASP A 171 -29.89 -5.59 1.52
C ASP A 171 -29.23 -5.88 0.15
N LYS A 172 -29.08 -7.19 -0.09
CA LYS A 172 -28.56 -7.86 -1.30
C LYS A 172 -29.37 -7.62 -2.58
N HIS A 173 -28.65 -7.55 -3.71
CA HIS A 173 -28.67 -8.46 -4.89
C HIS A 173 -29.96 -9.24 -5.28
N PRO A 174 -30.12 -9.76 -6.52
CA PRO A 174 -29.30 -9.58 -7.75
C PRO A 174 -30.09 -9.51 -9.11
N ASN A 175 -29.33 -9.58 -10.21
CA ASN A 175 -29.59 -10.37 -11.44
C ASN A 175 -30.34 -9.79 -12.66
N THR A 176 -29.57 -9.65 -13.76
CA THR A 176 -29.75 -10.26 -15.12
C THR A 176 -31.12 -10.14 -15.82
N SER A 177 -31.24 -9.83 -17.13
CA SER A 177 -30.25 -9.92 -18.23
C SER A 177 -30.79 -9.30 -19.53
N ASN A 178 -29.87 -9.11 -20.51
CA ASN A 178 -30.07 -8.91 -21.96
C ASN A 178 -30.48 -7.51 -22.48
N SER A 179 -29.56 -6.92 -23.25
CA SER A 179 -29.64 -6.79 -24.72
C SER A 179 -31.05 -6.76 -25.34
N ASP A 180 -31.40 -5.78 -26.17
CA ASP A 180 -30.70 -5.54 -27.45
C ASP A 180 -30.74 -4.08 -27.94
N SER A 181 -30.00 -3.76 -29.00
CA SER A 181 -29.86 -2.43 -29.59
C SER A 181 -30.98 -2.10 -30.60
N GLY A 182 -31.54 -0.89 -30.53
CA GLY A 182 -32.58 -0.45 -31.47
C GLY A 182 -33.02 0.99 -31.25
N ALA A 183 -32.29 1.94 -31.82
CA ALA A 183 -32.65 3.36 -31.86
C ALA A 183 -33.26 3.72 -33.24
N PRO A 184 -33.97 4.85 -33.43
CA PRO A 184 -34.60 5.74 -32.44
C PRO A 184 -36.03 6.26 -32.83
N ILE A 185 -36.52 7.24 -32.04
CA ILE A 185 -37.44 8.37 -32.39
C ILE A 185 -38.84 8.37 -31.71
N LYS A 186 -38.89 8.98 -30.51
CA LYS A 186 -39.78 10.08 -30.01
C LYS A 186 -41.33 10.02 -30.18
N PRO A 187 -42.12 10.77 -29.35
CA PRO A 187 -42.06 10.93 -27.87
C PRO A 187 -43.45 11.06 -27.17
N GLN A 188 -43.52 10.89 -25.82
CA GLN A 188 -44.49 11.52 -24.87
C GLN A 188 -46.02 11.30 -25.09
N GLU A 189 -46.96 11.33 -24.12
CA GLU A 189 -46.98 11.75 -22.70
C GLU A 189 -48.12 10.98 -21.91
N PRO A 190 -48.62 11.32 -20.69
CA PRO A 190 -48.67 10.31 -19.62
C PRO A 190 -50.04 10.08 -18.93
N ALA A 191 -49.98 9.30 -17.84
CA ALA A 191 -50.85 9.28 -16.66
C ALA A 191 -52.13 8.40 -16.64
N GLY A 192 -52.22 7.55 -15.61
CA GLY A 192 -53.42 6.80 -15.21
C GLY A 192 -53.10 5.73 -14.15
N PRO A 193 -53.65 5.80 -12.91
CA PRO A 193 -53.27 4.87 -11.83
C PRO A 193 -53.93 3.49 -11.96
N GLY A 194 -53.11 2.43 -12.02
CA GLY A 194 -53.53 1.07 -12.34
C GLY A 194 -53.89 0.18 -11.14
N ALA A 195 -55.18 0.18 -10.77
CA ALA A 195 -55.95 -0.91 -10.14
C ALA A 195 -55.52 -1.55 -8.78
N PHE A 196 -54.23 -1.73 -8.47
CA PHE A 196 -53.81 -2.64 -7.40
C PHE A 196 -54.19 -2.17 -5.97
N GLU A 197 -54.11 -0.86 -5.70
CA GLU A 197 -54.51 -0.28 -4.40
C GLU A 197 -56.03 -0.35 -4.11
N ARG A 198 -56.87 -0.67 -5.11
CA ARG A 198 -58.31 -0.86 -4.90
C ARG A 198 -58.71 -2.31 -4.57
N PHE A 199 -57.79 -3.27 -4.65
CA PHE A 199 -58.12 -4.70 -4.53
C PHE A 199 -57.97 -5.27 -3.10
N TRP A 200 -56.98 -4.80 -2.32
CA TRP A 200 -56.65 -5.43 -1.03
C TRP A 200 -57.46 -4.97 0.18
N ASN A 201 -58.26 -3.91 0.07
CA ASN A 201 -59.10 -3.39 1.16
C ASN A 201 -60.56 -3.90 1.15
N GLY A 202 -60.84 -5.05 0.52
CA GLY A 202 -62.22 -5.49 0.27
C GLY A 202 -62.49 -7.00 0.22
N ILE A 203 -61.63 -7.85 0.81
CA ILE A 203 -61.81 -9.32 0.75
C ILE A 203 -61.83 -9.94 2.17
N PRO A 204 -62.92 -10.61 2.59
CA PRO A 204 -63.02 -11.24 3.90
C PRO A 204 -62.19 -12.53 3.98
N TRP A 205 -61.65 -12.83 5.17
CA TRP A 205 -60.63 -13.86 5.38
C TRP A 205 -60.93 -15.33 4.96
N PRO A 206 -62.18 -15.85 4.85
CA PRO A 206 -62.36 -17.25 4.42
C PRO A 206 -62.12 -17.52 2.92
N THR A 207 -62.01 -16.51 2.04
CA THR A 207 -61.78 -16.76 0.60
C THR A 207 -60.30 -16.91 0.21
N VAL A 208 -59.37 -16.44 1.05
CA VAL A 208 -57.92 -16.56 0.80
C VAL A 208 -57.47 -18.02 0.77
N GLY A 209 -58.08 -18.89 1.60
CA GLY A 209 -57.77 -20.32 1.63
C GLY A 209 -58.09 -21.07 0.33
N VAL A 210 -59.18 -20.71 -0.35
CA VAL A 210 -59.58 -21.36 -1.61
C VAL A 210 -58.69 -20.92 -2.78
N ILE A 211 -58.37 -19.63 -2.86
CA ILE A 211 -57.47 -19.09 -3.89
C ILE A 211 -56.04 -19.60 -3.68
N ALA A 212 -55.56 -19.65 -2.43
CA ALA A 212 -54.27 -20.28 -2.09
C ALA A 212 -54.26 -21.78 -2.46
N GLY A 213 -55.36 -22.51 -2.23
CA GLY A 213 -55.50 -23.91 -2.64
C GLY A 213 -55.45 -24.12 -4.15
N ILE A 214 -56.12 -23.26 -4.93
CA ILE A 214 -56.07 -23.31 -6.40
C ILE A 214 -54.66 -22.96 -6.91
N ILE A 215 -54.01 -21.93 -6.36
CA ILE A 215 -52.62 -21.57 -6.73
C ILE A 215 -51.66 -22.70 -6.39
N ALA A 216 -51.80 -23.34 -5.22
CA ALA A 216 -51.01 -24.49 -4.79
C ALA A 216 -51.18 -25.72 -5.71
N LEU A 217 -52.31 -25.83 -6.43
CA LEU A 217 -52.58 -26.90 -7.40
C LEU A 217 -52.15 -26.51 -8.83
N CYS A 218 -52.25 -25.23 -9.20
CA CYS A 218 -51.77 -24.72 -10.49
C CYS A 218 -50.24 -24.74 -10.61
N ILE A 219 -49.50 -24.43 -9.55
CA ILE A 219 -48.02 -24.43 -9.55
C ILE A 219 -47.43 -25.78 -9.99
N PRO A 220 -47.78 -26.95 -9.38
CA PRO A 220 -47.28 -28.24 -9.85
C PRO A 220 -47.74 -28.58 -11.27
N LEU A 221 -48.94 -28.14 -11.69
CA LEU A 221 -49.45 -28.31 -13.06
C LEU A 221 -48.62 -27.53 -14.11
N CYS A 222 -48.22 -26.30 -13.79
CA CYS A 222 -47.32 -25.49 -14.62
C CYS A 222 -45.90 -26.08 -14.67
N ILE A 223 -45.36 -26.51 -13.52
CA ILE A 223 -44.05 -27.19 -13.46
C ILE A 223 -44.07 -28.49 -14.27
N TRP A 224 -45.17 -29.24 -14.21
CA TRP A 224 -45.37 -30.50 -14.91
C TRP A 224 -45.48 -30.31 -16.43
N THR A 225 -46.28 -29.35 -16.90
CA THR A 225 -46.41 -29.03 -18.33
C THR A 225 -45.10 -28.50 -18.93
N TRP A 226 -44.36 -27.65 -18.20
CA TRP A 226 -43.02 -27.19 -18.60
C TRP A 226 -42.01 -28.34 -18.70
N ARG A 227 -41.99 -29.26 -17.71
CA ARG A 227 -41.17 -30.48 -17.77
C ARG A 227 -41.55 -31.36 -18.97
N LEU A 228 -42.83 -31.49 -19.29
CA LEU A 228 -43.29 -32.27 -20.45
C LEU A 228 -42.80 -31.66 -21.77
N GLN A 229 -42.84 -30.33 -21.89
CA GLN A 229 -42.30 -29.60 -23.05
C GLN A 229 -40.78 -29.76 -23.17
N ARG A 230 -40.05 -29.59 -22.07
CA ARG A 230 -38.58 -29.72 -22.04
C ARG A 230 -38.13 -31.16 -22.33
N LEU A 231 -38.86 -32.18 -21.86
CA LEU A 231 -38.64 -33.58 -22.22
C LEU A 231 -38.91 -33.86 -23.70
N ARG A 232 -39.99 -33.31 -24.28
CA ARG A 232 -40.22 -33.39 -25.74
C ARG A 232 -39.12 -32.70 -26.54
N LYS A 233 -38.64 -31.54 -26.07
CA LYS A 233 -37.55 -30.79 -26.71
C LYS A 233 -36.25 -31.61 -26.70
N LEU A 234 -35.84 -32.14 -25.56
CA LEU A 234 -34.62 -32.98 -25.44
C LEU A 234 -34.72 -34.26 -26.26
N ARG A 235 -35.87 -34.94 -26.26
CA ARG A 235 -36.11 -36.13 -27.09
C ARG A 235 -35.99 -35.86 -28.60
N ASN A 236 -36.25 -34.63 -29.03
CA ASN A 236 -36.12 -34.22 -30.43
C ASN A 236 -34.72 -33.65 -30.75
N GLN A 237 -34.00 -33.08 -29.78
CA GLN A 237 -32.68 -32.46 -29.98
C GLN A 237 -31.51 -33.45 -29.87
N ILE A 238 -31.59 -34.45 -28.99
CA ILE A 238 -30.53 -35.47 -28.87
C ILE A 238 -30.29 -36.23 -30.20
N PRO A 239 -31.32 -36.66 -30.96
CA PRO A 239 -31.12 -37.25 -32.29
C PRO A 239 -30.39 -36.36 -33.29
N VAL A 240 -30.52 -35.02 -33.19
CA VAL A 240 -29.81 -34.08 -34.08
C VAL A 240 -28.32 -34.07 -33.75
N VAL A 241 -27.95 -34.08 -32.47
CA VAL A 241 -26.56 -34.20 -32.05
C VAL A 241 -26.01 -35.59 -32.40
N MET A 242 -26.78 -36.67 -32.25
CA MET A 242 -26.38 -38.01 -32.71
C MET A 242 -26.15 -38.06 -34.23
N ALA A 243 -26.94 -37.36 -35.04
CA ALA A 243 -26.72 -37.26 -36.48
C ALA A 243 -25.45 -36.47 -36.83
N ALA A 244 -25.12 -35.42 -36.07
CA ALA A 244 -23.86 -34.70 -36.21
C ALA A 244 -22.65 -35.59 -35.81
N VAL A 245 -22.78 -36.36 -34.72
CA VAL A 245 -21.77 -37.37 -34.31
C VAL A 245 -21.57 -38.41 -35.41
N SER A 246 -22.64 -38.97 -35.98
CA SER A 246 -22.51 -39.99 -37.03
C SER A 246 -21.87 -39.45 -38.31
N HIS A 247 -22.18 -38.21 -38.70
CA HIS A 247 -21.55 -37.55 -39.84
C HIS A 247 -20.06 -37.23 -39.59
N ALA A 248 -19.70 -36.81 -38.37
CA ALA A 248 -18.30 -36.63 -37.98
C ALA A 248 -17.55 -37.97 -37.96
N LEU A 249 -18.18 -39.04 -37.46
CA LEU A 249 -17.64 -40.39 -37.43
C LEU A 249 -17.41 -40.91 -38.86
N GLU A 250 -18.36 -40.71 -39.77
CA GLU A 250 -18.21 -41.09 -41.19
C GLU A 250 -17.04 -40.35 -41.87
N ARG A 251 -16.82 -39.06 -41.59
CA ARG A 251 -15.63 -38.31 -42.04
C ARG A 251 -14.33 -38.87 -41.46
N VAL A 252 -14.26 -39.06 -40.13
CA VAL A 252 -13.05 -39.58 -39.44
C VAL A 252 -12.69 -40.97 -39.91
N ARG A 253 -13.70 -41.82 -40.09
CA ARG A 253 -13.51 -43.23 -40.45
C ARG A 253 -12.81 -43.38 -41.79
N HIS A 254 -13.03 -42.47 -42.74
CA HIS A 254 -12.24 -42.41 -43.97
C HIS A 254 -10.74 -42.26 -43.67
N TYR A 255 -10.38 -41.35 -42.75
CA TYR A 255 -9.00 -41.13 -42.30
C TYR A 255 -8.45 -42.32 -41.48
N ALA A 256 -9.25 -42.92 -40.61
CA ALA A 256 -8.83 -44.05 -39.77
C ALA A 256 -8.64 -45.37 -40.55
N GLU A 257 -9.38 -45.58 -41.64
CA GLU A 257 -9.31 -46.80 -42.47
C GLU A 257 -8.29 -46.72 -43.63
N LEU A 258 -8.08 -45.55 -44.26
CA LEU A 258 -7.16 -45.42 -45.41
C LEU A 258 -5.71 -45.09 -45.02
N TYR A 259 -5.51 -44.32 -43.96
CA TYR A 259 -4.18 -43.78 -43.61
C TYR A 259 -3.46 -44.65 -42.57
N GLN A 260 -2.16 -44.43 -42.43
CA GLN A 260 -1.27 -45.17 -41.54
C GLN A 260 -0.51 -44.20 -40.62
N GLY A 261 0.29 -44.73 -39.71
CA GLY A 261 1.21 -43.91 -38.90
C GLY A 261 0.49 -42.96 -37.93
N THR A 262 0.94 -41.70 -37.89
CA THR A 262 0.45 -40.69 -36.93
C THR A 262 -0.96 -40.21 -37.28
N THR A 263 -1.26 -40.00 -38.56
CA THR A 263 -2.61 -39.65 -39.05
C THR A 263 -3.64 -40.70 -38.64
N GLN A 264 -3.29 -41.99 -38.73
CA GLN A 264 -4.17 -43.07 -38.26
C GLN A 264 -4.41 -43.02 -36.74
N GLN A 265 -3.35 -42.80 -35.94
CA GLN A 265 -3.47 -42.74 -34.48
C GLN A 265 -4.38 -41.59 -34.03
N GLU A 266 -4.26 -40.42 -34.65
CA GLU A 266 -5.10 -39.26 -34.37
C GLU A 266 -6.54 -39.49 -34.82
N ALA A 267 -6.76 -40.00 -36.04
CA ALA A 267 -8.09 -40.35 -36.53
C ALA A 267 -8.80 -41.42 -35.67
N SER A 268 -8.13 -42.52 -35.32
CA SER A 268 -8.70 -43.56 -34.44
C SER A 268 -8.97 -43.07 -33.02
N SER A 269 -8.19 -42.10 -32.51
CA SER A 269 -8.47 -41.44 -31.23
C SER A 269 -9.77 -40.63 -31.29
N ILE A 270 -9.95 -39.85 -32.36
CA ILE A 270 -11.18 -39.09 -32.61
C ILE A 270 -12.38 -40.05 -32.80
N GLU A 271 -12.21 -41.15 -33.53
CA GLU A 271 -13.25 -42.17 -33.72
C GLU A 271 -13.69 -42.79 -32.39
N GLY A 272 -12.74 -43.13 -31.50
CA GLY A 272 -13.02 -43.61 -30.14
C GLY A 272 -13.82 -42.63 -29.28
N GLN A 273 -13.54 -41.33 -29.42
CA GLN A 273 -14.24 -40.27 -28.69
C GLN A 273 -15.64 -39.98 -29.27
N LEU A 274 -15.81 -40.05 -30.59
CA LEU A 274 -17.12 -39.92 -31.24
C LEU A 274 -18.02 -41.15 -31.00
N THR A 275 -17.47 -42.36 -31.05
CA THR A 275 -18.22 -43.61 -30.76
C THR A 275 -18.69 -43.68 -29.31
N SER A 276 -17.83 -43.35 -28.34
CA SER A 276 -18.23 -43.27 -26.93
C SER A 276 -19.29 -42.19 -26.70
N SER A 277 -19.14 -41.02 -27.32
CA SER A 277 -20.15 -39.95 -27.29
C SER A 277 -21.50 -40.37 -27.91
N LEU A 278 -21.49 -41.18 -28.97
CA LEU A 278 -22.71 -41.74 -29.56
C LEU A 278 -23.42 -42.71 -28.61
N ILE A 279 -22.67 -43.55 -27.90
CA ILE A 279 -23.18 -44.51 -26.91
C ILE A 279 -23.79 -43.77 -25.69
N GLU A 280 -23.16 -42.70 -25.21
CA GLU A 280 -23.67 -41.88 -24.10
C GLU A 280 -24.93 -41.07 -24.48
N LEU A 281 -25.03 -40.61 -25.73
CA LEU A 281 -26.24 -39.96 -26.23
C LEU A 281 -27.39 -40.96 -26.44
N ASP A 282 -27.12 -42.17 -26.95
CA ASP A 282 -28.11 -43.24 -27.10
C ASP A 282 -28.63 -43.73 -25.74
N SER A 283 -27.75 -43.93 -24.75
CA SER A 283 -28.16 -44.32 -23.39
C SER A 283 -29.03 -43.24 -22.74
N SER A 284 -28.63 -41.97 -22.84
CA SER A 284 -29.42 -40.81 -22.37
C SER A 284 -30.79 -40.72 -23.06
N LEU A 285 -30.85 -41.01 -24.36
CA LEU A 285 -32.10 -41.03 -25.11
C LEU A 285 -33.02 -42.19 -24.70
N LYS A 286 -32.47 -43.39 -24.48
CA LYS A 286 -33.21 -44.56 -23.97
C LYS A 286 -33.77 -44.31 -22.57
N GLU A 287 -32.99 -43.70 -21.67
CA GLU A 287 -33.49 -43.29 -20.35
C GLU A 287 -34.65 -42.31 -20.46
N LEU A 288 -34.56 -41.30 -21.33
CA LEU A 288 -35.65 -40.34 -21.56
C LEU A 288 -36.90 -40.97 -22.19
N GLN A 289 -36.74 -41.99 -23.05
CA GLN A 289 -37.87 -42.72 -23.65
C GLN A 289 -38.63 -43.59 -22.65
N GLN A 290 -37.96 -44.14 -21.62
CA GLN A 290 -38.58 -44.98 -20.58
C GLN A 290 -39.38 -44.19 -19.52
N ILE A 291 -39.48 -42.86 -19.66
CA ILE A 291 -40.23 -42.00 -18.74
C ILE A 291 -41.72 -42.02 -19.10
N SER A 292 -42.50 -42.77 -18.32
CA SER A 292 -43.97 -42.78 -18.42
C SER A 292 -44.61 -41.51 -17.87
N PHE A 293 -45.86 -41.23 -18.29
CA PHE A 293 -46.66 -40.06 -17.88
C PHE A 293 -46.67 -39.85 -16.35
N VAL A 294 -46.88 -40.90 -15.57
CA VAL A 294 -46.92 -40.83 -14.09
C VAL A 294 -45.55 -40.43 -13.50
N ARG A 295 -44.44 -40.87 -14.10
CA ARG A 295 -43.08 -40.61 -13.62
C ARG A 295 -42.66 -39.14 -13.74
N THR A 296 -43.28 -38.38 -14.64
CA THR A 296 -42.99 -36.95 -14.89
C THR A 296 -43.33 -36.01 -13.72
N MET A 297 -44.16 -36.46 -12.77
CA MET A 297 -44.49 -35.72 -11.54
C MET A 297 -43.37 -35.75 -10.47
N LEU A 298 -42.43 -36.70 -10.53
CA LEU A 298 -41.42 -36.89 -9.48
C LEU A 298 -40.36 -35.77 -9.48
N PRO A 299 -39.82 -35.35 -8.32
CA PRO A 299 -38.78 -34.32 -8.24
C PRO A 299 -37.43 -34.79 -8.83
N THR A 300 -37.14 -36.09 -8.80
CA THR A 300 -35.94 -36.71 -9.38
C THR A 300 -35.86 -36.51 -10.90
N LEU A 301 -37.00 -36.40 -11.58
CA LEU A 301 -37.06 -36.13 -13.02
C LEU A 301 -36.35 -34.82 -13.40
N LYS A 302 -36.38 -33.80 -12.53
CA LYS A 302 -35.63 -32.56 -12.80
C LYS A 302 -34.13 -32.87 -12.93
N LYS A 303 -33.56 -33.67 -12.02
CA LYS A 303 -32.15 -34.05 -12.09
C LYS A 303 -31.82 -34.85 -13.34
N GLN A 304 -32.69 -35.78 -13.75
CA GLN A 304 -32.52 -36.57 -14.98
C GLN A 304 -32.61 -35.71 -16.25
N LEU A 305 -33.47 -34.69 -16.24
CA LEU A 305 -33.64 -33.78 -17.37
C LEU A 305 -32.50 -32.75 -17.46
N ASP A 306 -32.03 -32.25 -16.31
CA ASP A 306 -30.85 -31.39 -16.22
C ASP A 306 -29.57 -32.18 -16.57
N SER A 307 -29.45 -33.47 -16.19
CA SER A 307 -28.30 -34.30 -16.58
C SER A 307 -28.31 -34.63 -18.08
N ALA A 308 -29.46 -34.98 -18.65
CA ALA A 308 -29.56 -35.22 -20.10
C ALA A 308 -29.33 -33.95 -20.94
N GLU A 309 -29.72 -32.78 -20.43
CA GLU A 309 -29.41 -31.50 -21.09
C GLU A 309 -27.92 -31.14 -20.98
N ASN A 310 -27.29 -31.40 -19.82
CA ASN A 310 -25.84 -31.25 -19.67
C ASN A 310 -25.06 -32.20 -20.57
N VAL A 311 -25.43 -33.49 -20.63
CA VAL A 311 -24.81 -34.46 -21.57
C VAL A 311 -24.96 -33.98 -23.00
N ARG A 312 -26.16 -33.52 -23.40
CA ARG A 312 -26.37 -32.96 -24.74
C ARG A 312 -25.43 -31.78 -25.02
N GLN A 313 -25.37 -30.77 -24.14
CA GLN A 313 -24.56 -29.58 -24.34
C GLN A 313 -23.05 -29.87 -24.34
N THR A 314 -22.57 -30.73 -23.42
CA THR A 314 -21.18 -31.15 -23.38
C THR A 314 -20.80 -31.88 -24.67
N LYS A 315 -21.60 -32.87 -25.11
CA LYS A 315 -21.31 -33.61 -26.34
C LYS A 315 -21.51 -32.78 -27.61
N GLU A 316 -22.42 -31.82 -27.63
CA GLU A 316 -22.58 -30.85 -28.72
C GLU A 316 -21.33 -29.98 -28.89
N ASN A 317 -20.68 -29.58 -27.79
CA ASN A 317 -19.39 -28.88 -27.82
C ASN A 317 -18.21 -29.79 -28.18
N GLU A 318 -18.13 -30.99 -27.59
CA GLU A 318 -17.08 -31.99 -27.85
C GLU A 318 -17.05 -32.40 -29.33
N VAL A 319 -18.22 -32.61 -29.94
CA VAL A 319 -18.35 -32.91 -31.37
C VAL A 319 -17.93 -31.71 -32.24
N ALA A 320 -18.21 -30.48 -31.81
CA ALA A 320 -17.75 -29.29 -32.53
C ALA A 320 -16.23 -29.09 -32.44
N GLU A 321 -15.59 -29.49 -31.34
CA GLU A 321 -14.13 -29.48 -31.17
C GLU A 321 -13.46 -30.58 -32.01
N LEU A 322 -13.95 -31.81 -31.92
CA LEU A 322 -13.48 -32.94 -32.75
C LEU A 322 -13.71 -32.67 -34.24
N SER A 323 -14.80 -31.99 -34.62
CA SER A 323 -15.03 -31.55 -36.01
C SER A 323 -13.97 -30.59 -36.52
N ARG A 324 -13.44 -29.71 -35.68
CA ARG A 324 -12.33 -28.82 -36.04
C ARG A 324 -11.01 -29.56 -36.17
N GLN A 325 -10.77 -30.60 -35.38
CA GLN A 325 -9.59 -31.46 -35.54
C GLN A 325 -9.63 -32.20 -36.88
N ILE A 326 -10.79 -32.71 -37.30
CA ILE A 326 -10.97 -33.29 -38.66
C ILE A 326 -10.67 -32.24 -39.74
N GLU A 327 -11.21 -31.03 -39.61
CA GLU A 327 -10.93 -29.92 -40.54
C GLU A 327 -9.44 -29.51 -40.56
N GLN A 328 -8.71 -29.69 -39.45
CA GLN A 328 -7.26 -29.50 -39.40
C GLN A 328 -6.53 -30.57 -40.22
N ILE A 329 -6.88 -31.85 -40.08
CA ILE A 329 -6.31 -32.94 -40.90
C ILE A 329 -6.56 -32.67 -42.40
N GLU A 330 -7.79 -32.34 -42.77
CA GLU A 330 -8.16 -31.95 -44.15
C GLU A 330 -7.38 -30.72 -44.67
N SER A 331 -7.01 -29.78 -43.78
CA SER A 331 -6.24 -28.59 -44.15
C SER A 331 -4.75 -28.90 -44.32
N ILE A 332 -4.19 -29.78 -43.49
CA ILE A 332 -2.79 -30.22 -43.53
C ILE A 332 -2.54 -30.96 -44.85
N GLU A 333 -3.39 -31.95 -45.18
CA GLU A 333 -3.33 -32.70 -46.44
C GLU A 333 -3.27 -31.77 -47.67
N ARG A 334 -4.14 -30.75 -47.73
CA ARG A 334 -4.16 -29.78 -48.84
C ARG A 334 -2.94 -28.86 -48.87
N GLN A 335 -2.45 -28.42 -47.71
CA GLN A 335 -1.30 -27.51 -47.63
C GLN A 335 0.03 -28.23 -47.85
N LEU A 336 0.11 -29.51 -47.53
CA LEU A 336 1.34 -30.30 -47.62
C LEU A 336 1.83 -30.37 -49.08
N VAL A 337 0.97 -30.72 -50.03
CA VAL A 337 1.28 -30.75 -51.48
C VAL A 337 1.85 -29.42 -51.98
N ASP A 338 1.24 -28.30 -51.59
CA ASP A 338 1.73 -26.96 -51.96
C ASP A 338 3.10 -26.67 -51.33
N SER A 339 3.30 -27.06 -50.07
CA SER A 339 4.58 -26.86 -49.37
C SER A 339 5.71 -27.74 -49.90
N ILE A 340 5.43 -28.98 -50.35
CA ILE A 340 6.41 -29.84 -51.06
C ILE A 340 6.85 -29.16 -52.36
N ARG A 341 5.90 -28.61 -53.12
CA ARG A 341 6.15 -27.91 -54.39
C ARG A 341 6.97 -26.64 -54.18
N GLU A 342 6.66 -25.85 -53.15
CA GLU A 342 7.42 -24.66 -52.77
C GLU A 342 8.84 -25.03 -52.32
N ALA A 343 8.99 -26.01 -51.43
CA ALA A 343 10.27 -26.47 -50.91
C ALA A 343 11.20 -27.01 -52.02
N ARG A 344 10.68 -27.84 -52.94
CA ARG A 344 11.42 -28.30 -54.13
C ARG A 344 11.86 -27.14 -55.02
N THR A 345 10.98 -26.16 -55.24
CA THR A 345 11.30 -24.96 -56.06
C THR A 345 12.39 -24.12 -55.40
N ARG A 346 12.33 -23.90 -54.07
CA ARG A 346 13.37 -23.13 -53.36
C ARG A 346 14.71 -23.88 -53.35
N LEU A 347 14.73 -25.20 -53.15
CA LEU A 347 15.99 -25.97 -53.23
C LEU A 347 16.64 -25.94 -54.62
N GLN A 348 15.87 -25.91 -55.71
CA GLN A 348 16.42 -25.72 -57.06
C GLN A 348 17.03 -24.32 -57.26
N GLN A 349 16.42 -23.29 -56.67
CA GLN A 349 17.00 -21.94 -56.66
C GLN A 349 18.29 -21.90 -55.84
N LEU A 350 18.29 -22.50 -54.65
CA LEU A 350 19.48 -22.58 -53.79
C LEU A 350 20.62 -23.37 -54.46
N GLU A 351 20.31 -24.41 -55.24
CA GLU A 351 21.31 -25.15 -56.04
C GLU A 351 22.01 -24.25 -57.06
N TYR A 352 21.24 -23.39 -57.74
CA TYR A 352 21.81 -22.40 -58.65
C TYR A 352 22.61 -21.32 -57.90
N GLU A 353 22.09 -20.81 -56.77
CA GLU A 353 22.75 -19.81 -55.92
C GLU A 353 24.12 -20.32 -55.42
N TYR A 354 24.20 -21.48 -54.76
CA TYR A 354 25.48 -21.98 -54.23
C TYR A 354 26.46 -22.37 -55.34
N ARG A 355 26.00 -22.99 -56.44
CA ARG A 355 26.88 -23.31 -57.57
C ARG A 355 27.41 -22.07 -58.27
N SER A 356 26.67 -20.95 -58.26
CA SER A 356 27.18 -19.69 -58.79
C SER A 356 28.35 -19.15 -57.94
N GLU A 357 28.27 -19.28 -56.60
CA GLU A 357 29.36 -18.92 -55.67
C GLU A 357 30.56 -19.88 -55.79
N THR A 358 30.34 -21.20 -55.91
CA THR A 358 31.36 -22.21 -56.24
C THR A 358 32.14 -21.82 -57.50
N ASN A 359 31.44 -21.50 -58.60
CA ASN A 359 32.06 -21.11 -59.86
C ASN A 359 32.75 -19.74 -59.81
N ALA A 360 32.23 -18.79 -59.03
CA ALA A 360 32.81 -17.45 -58.91
C ALA A 360 34.11 -17.42 -58.07
N ARG A 361 34.27 -18.37 -57.13
CA ARG A 361 35.38 -18.37 -56.14
C ARG A 361 36.33 -19.56 -56.24
N GLY A 362 35.91 -20.66 -56.87
CA GLY A 362 36.66 -21.92 -56.91
C GLY A 362 36.67 -22.68 -55.58
N TRP A 363 35.66 -22.49 -54.73
CA TRP A 363 35.52 -23.16 -53.43
C TRP A 363 34.60 -24.37 -53.56
N SER A 364 34.90 -25.48 -52.89
CA SER A 364 34.12 -26.72 -53.03
C SER A 364 32.72 -26.59 -52.43
N LEU A 365 32.60 -25.97 -51.25
CA LEU A 365 31.35 -25.82 -50.50
C LEU A 365 30.67 -27.18 -50.18
N ASP A 366 31.45 -28.25 -50.02
CA ASP A 366 30.97 -29.63 -49.83
C ASP A 366 29.92 -29.76 -48.71
N GLY A 367 30.08 -29.01 -47.62
CA GLY A 367 29.14 -29.00 -46.50
C GLY A 367 27.78 -28.37 -46.83
N ILE A 368 27.73 -27.43 -47.78
CA ILE A 368 26.46 -26.85 -48.29
C ILE A 368 25.81 -27.83 -49.27
N GLU A 369 26.59 -28.46 -50.15
CA GLU A 369 26.10 -29.51 -51.05
C GLU A 369 25.54 -30.72 -50.27
N GLN A 370 26.21 -31.17 -49.21
CA GLN A 370 25.70 -32.22 -48.34
C GLN A 370 24.38 -31.83 -47.66
N ARG A 371 24.30 -30.61 -47.07
CA ARG A 371 23.05 -30.12 -46.45
C ARG A 371 21.91 -30.00 -47.47
N HIS A 372 22.21 -29.58 -48.71
CA HIS A 372 21.24 -29.54 -49.80
C HIS A 372 20.74 -30.95 -50.15
N HIS A 373 21.64 -31.90 -50.34
CA HIS A 373 21.30 -33.29 -50.67
C HIS A 373 20.46 -33.96 -49.58
N ASP A 374 20.81 -33.77 -48.30
CA ASP A 374 20.06 -34.27 -47.16
C ASP A 374 18.63 -33.68 -47.12
N LEU A 375 18.47 -32.38 -47.42
CA LEU A 375 17.14 -31.76 -47.51
C LEU A 375 16.31 -32.27 -48.69
N VAL A 376 16.93 -32.48 -49.86
CA VAL A 376 16.27 -33.10 -51.04
C VAL A 376 15.76 -34.50 -50.68
N ASN A 377 16.60 -35.33 -50.05
CA ASN A 377 16.23 -36.70 -49.63
C ASN A 377 15.11 -36.70 -48.57
N ARG A 378 15.15 -35.77 -47.61
CA ARG A 378 14.09 -35.62 -46.58
C ARG A 378 12.77 -35.16 -47.19
N ILE A 379 12.77 -34.27 -48.18
CA ILE A 379 11.55 -33.86 -48.89
C ILE A 379 11.01 -34.99 -49.78
N GLN A 380 11.87 -35.81 -50.39
CA GLN A 380 11.39 -37.01 -51.06
C GLN A 380 10.72 -37.97 -50.08
N THR A 381 11.27 -38.12 -48.86
CA THR A 381 10.64 -38.90 -47.80
C THR A 381 9.26 -38.33 -47.41
N VAL A 382 9.11 -36.99 -47.37
CA VAL A 382 7.79 -36.35 -47.15
C VAL A 382 6.82 -36.66 -48.30
N ASP A 383 7.26 -36.54 -49.55
CA ASP A 383 6.46 -36.82 -50.75
C ASP A 383 5.98 -38.29 -50.81
N ASP A 384 6.85 -39.23 -50.44
CA ASP A 384 6.52 -40.65 -50.33
C ASP A 384 5.55 -40.94 -49.16
N MET A 385 5.60 -40.14 -48.08
CA MET A 385 4.74 -40.28 -46.90
C MET A 385 3.39 -39.56 -47.02
N ASP A 386 3.28 -38.46 -47.78
CA ASP A 386 2.07 -37.64 -47.96
C ASP A 386 0.83 -38.49 -48.33
N THR A 387 1.03 -39.50 -49.19
CA THR A 387 -0.02 -40.42 -49.66
C THR A 387 -0.64 -41.28 -48.53
N PHE A 388 0.06 -41.47 -47.40
CA PHE A 388 -0.34 -42.43 -46.35
C PHE A 388 -0.31 -41.88 -44.91
N ASP A 389 0.44 -40.83 -44.61
CA ASP A 389 0.51 -40.17 -43.29
C ASP A 389 0.79 -38.66 -43.42
N PRO A 390 -0.18 -37.84 -43.88
CA PRO A 390 0.01 -36.40 -44.10
C PRO A 390 0.37 -35.61 -42.83
N ILE A 391 -0.08 -36.03 -41.63
CA ILE A 391 0.30 -35.36 -40.38
C ILE A 391 1.78 -35.59 -40.06
N GLY A 392 2.25 -36.84 -40.16
CA GLY A 392 3.66 -37.19 -39.95
C GLY A 392 4.58 -36.57 -41.01
N ALA A 393 4.13 -36.57 -42.26
CA ALA A 393 4.80 -35.92 -43.37
C ALA A 393 4.90 -34.39 -43.17
N ASN A 394 3.84 -33.71 -42.70
CA ASN A 394 3.90 -32.28 -42.41
C ASN A 394 4.87 -31.95 -41.26
N ALA A 395 4.93 -32.77 -40.20
CA ALA A 395 5.89 -32.56 -39.12
C ALA A 395 7.35 -32.63 -39.61
N ILE A 396 7.66 -33.55 -40.55
CA ILE A 396 8.98 -33.60 -41.19
C ILE A 396 9.18 -32.39 -42.12
N MET A 397 8.16 -32.00 -42.88
CA MET A 397 8.19 -30.84 -43.78
C MET A 397 8.51 -29.53 -43.05
N ASP A 398 7.95 -29.28 -41.86
CA ASP A 398 8.24 -28.07 -41.08
C ASP A 398 9.72 -28.00 -40.63
N THR A 399 10.35 -29.16 -40.34
CA THR A 399 11.82 -29.20 -40.15
C THR A 399 12.59 -28.95 -41.44
N CYS A 400 12.05 -29.35 -42.60
CA CYS A 400 12.68 -29.10 -43.90
C CYS A 400 12.58 -27.62 -44.31
N LYS A 401 11.44 -26.95 -44.08
CA LYS A 401 11.27 -25.49 -44.28
C LYS A 401 12.32 -24.72 -43.48
N THR A 402 12.45 -25.03 -42.18
CA THR A 402 13.46 -24.42 -41.30
C THR A 402 14.88 -24.64 -41.83
N GLY A 403 15.19 -25.86 -42.30
CA GLY A 403 16.50 -26.17 -42.90
C GLY A 403 16.77 -25.45 -44.23
N ILE A 404 15.74 -25.25 -45.07
CA ILE A 404 15.83 -24.47 -46.31
C ILE A 404 16.10 -22.99 -46.03
N GLU A 405 15.42 -22.42 -45.03
CA GLU A 405 15.66 -21.03 -44.60
C GLU A 405 17.09 -20.84 -44.09
N GLN A 406 17.58 -21.76 -43.24
CA GLN A 406 18.96 -21.76 -42.76
C GLN A 406 19.97 -21.92 -43.90
N LEU A 407 19.77 -22.86 -44.82
CA LEU A 407 20.63 -23.05 -45.99
C LEU A 407 20.64 -21.80 -46.90
N SER A 408 19.49 -21.15 -47.08
CA SER A 408 19.38 -19.88 -47.81
C SER A 408 20.16 -18.76 -47.14
N GLN A 409 20.08 -18.66 -45.81
CA GLN A 409 20.82 -17.66 -45.05
C GLN A 409 22.33 -17.92 -45.13
N ASP A 410 22.75 -19.18 -44.95
CA ASP A 410 24.14 -19.63 -45.08
C ASP A 410 24.74 -19.21 -46.43
N ILE A 411 24.09 -19.59 -47.54
CA ILE A 411 24.54 -19.28 -48.91
C ILE A 411 24.66 -17.76 -49.11
N SER A 412 23.66 -16.97 -48.68
CA SER A 412 23.72 -15.51 -48.81
C SER A 412 24.90 -14.88 -48.04
N SER A 413 25.30 -15.49 -46.93
CA SER A 413 26.36 -14.98 -46.04
C SER A 413 27.79 -15.27 -46.53
N ILE A 414 27.98 -16.20 -47.48
CA ILE A 414 29.30 -16.54 -48.06
C ILE A 414 30.01 -15.27 -48.53
N SER A 415 29.28 -14.41 -49.26
CA SER A 415 29.78 -13.14 -49.79
C SER A 415 30.25 -12.17 -48.69
N HIS A 416 29.56 -12.15 -47.55
CA HIS A 416 29.91 -11.31 -46.40
C HIS A 416 31.20 -11.80 -45.73
N TYR A 417 31.32 -13.09 -45.43
CA TYR A 417 32.51 -13.64 -44.79
C TYR A 417 33.75 -13.62 -45.71
N ALA A 418 33.56 -13.78 -47.02
CA ALA A 418 34.63 -13.58 -48.00
C ALA A 418 35.19 -12.15 -47.97
N ASN A 419 34.30 -11.15 -47.91
CA ASN A 419 34.69 -9.74 -47.80
C ASN A 419 35.37 -9.44 -46.45
N LEU A 420 34.93 -10.05 -45.35
CA LEU A 420 35.60 -9.94 -44.04
C LEU A 420 37.03 -10.48 -44.07
N TYR A 421 37.27 -11.65 -44.69
CA TYR A 421 38.62 -12.20 -44.86
C TYR A 421 39.51 -11.23 -45.67
N GLN A 422 38.99 -10.66 -46.76
CA GLN A 422 39.73 -9.67 -47.57
C GLN A 422 40.06 -8.37 -46.81
N GLN A 423 39.19 -7.94 -45.90
CA GLN A 423 39.38 -6.72 -45.11
C GLN A 423 40.29 -6.93 -43.88
N PHE A 424 40.46 -8.17 -43.42
CA PHE A 424 41.19 -8.49 -42.20
C PHE A 424 42.62 -7.91 -42.09
N PRO A 425 43.47 -7.89 -43.13
CA PRO A 425 44.80 -7.27 -43.03
C PRO A 425 44.74 -5.78 -42.66
N ASN A 426 43.72 -5.05 -43.13
CA ASN A 426 43.51 -3.65 -42.79
C ASN A 426 42.98 -3.48 -41.35
N GLU A 427 42.09 -4.37 -40.91
CA GLU A 427 41.60 -4.40 -39.52
C GLU A 427 42.75 -4.69 -38.53
N MET A 428 43.60 -5.67 -38.84
CA MET A 428 44.79 -6.01 -38.06
C MET A 428 45.78 -4.84 -38.00
N ALA A 429 46.10 -4.23 -39.14
CA ALA A 429 46.98 -3.06 -39.20
C ALA A 429 46.41 -1.87 -38.41
N SER A 430 45.08 -1.66 -38.45
CA SER A 430 44.42 -0.63 -37.65
C SER A 430 44.45 -0.94 -36.15
N SER A 431 44.25 -2.19 -35.72
CA SER A 431 44.37 -2.57 -34.30
C SER A 431 45.79 -2.40 -33.80
N ARG A 432 46.78 -2.88 -34.58
CA ARG A 432 48.21 -2.72 -34.31
C ARG A 432 48.60 -1.25 -34.12
N SER A 433 48.24 -0.38 -35.06
CA SER A 433 48.56 1.05 -34.98
C SER A 433 47.96 1.72 -33.74
N ARG A 434 46.79 1.27 -33.26
CA ARG A 434 46.15 1.83 -32.05
C ARG A 434 46.90 1.44 -30.78
N PHE A 435 47.24 0.16 -30.60
CA PHE A 435 47.98 -0.22 -29.39
C PHE A 435 49.43 0.27 -29.44
N GLU A 436 50.07 0.31 -30.62
CA GLU A 436 51.40 0.90 -30.79
C GLU A 436 51.40 2.41 -30.44
N SER A 437 50.34 3.17 -30.75
CA SER A 437 50.25 4.57 -30.32
C SER A 437 50.10 4.71 -28.80
N ILE A 438 49.30 3.86 -28.14
CA ILE A 438 49.16 3.84 -26.67
C ILE A 438 50.52 3.48 -26.02
N VAL A 439 51.24 2.50 -26.58
CA VAL A 439 52.59 2.10 -26.13
C VAL A 439 53.58 3.27 -26.23
N GLN A 440 53.55 4.03 -27.33
CA GLN A 440 54.44 5.18 -27.52
C GLN A 440 54.09 6.35 -26.59
N GLU A 441 52.80 6.69 -26.47
CA GLU A 441 52.29 7.78 -25.63
C GLU A 441 52.62 7.54 -24.15
N HIS A 442 52.34 6.34 -23.64
CA HIS A 442 52.53 5.98 -22.23
C HIS A 442 53.90 5.35 -21.94
N ARG A 443 54.77 5.17 -22.96
CA ARG A 443 56.11 4.56 -22.89
C ARG A 443 56.11 3.15 -22.27
N LEU A 444 55.18 2.32 -22.73
CA LEU A 444 54.96 0.99 -22.16
C LEU A 444 55.98 -0.03 -22.64
N LYS A 445 56.45 -0.90 -21.72
CA LYS A 445 57.33 -2.05 -22.02
C LYS A 445 56.57 -3.35 -22.30
N LEU A 446 55.23 -3.34 -22.23
CA LEU A 446 54.36 -4.51 -22.40
C LEU A 446 54.72 -5.68 -21.46
N ILE A 447 54.97 -5.38 -20.19
CA ILE A 447 55.31 -6.39 -19.18
C ILE A 447 54.04 -7.15 -18.77
N ARG A 448 54.10 -8.48 -18.78
CA ARG A 448 52.99 -9.44 -18.52
C ARG A 448 51.84 -9.45 -19.54
N ILE A 449 51.86 -8.59 -20.56
CA ILE A 449 50.84 -8.56 -21.62
C ILE A 449 51.49 -8.80 -22.99
N ASP A 450 50.86 -9.59 -23.85
CA ASP A 450 51.32 -9.85 -25.22
C ASP A 450 50.25 -9.49 -26.28
N PRO A 451 50.12 -8.18 -26.64
CA PRO A 451 49.19 -7.75 -27.69
C PRO A 451 49.54 -8.31 -29.08
N TYR A 452 50.81 -8.65 -29.31
CA TYR A 452 51.27 -9.22 -30.59
C TYR A 452 50.84 -10.69 -30.71
N GLY A 453 50.90 -11.46 -29.62
CA GLY A 453 50.33 -12.80 -29.53
C GLY A 453 48.84 -12.84 -29.88
N CYS A 454 48.05 -11.86 -29.41
CA CYS A 454 46.64 -11.73 -29.79
C CYS A 454 46.45 -11.46 -31.31
N LEU A 455 47.35 -10.69 -31.95
CA LEU A 455 47.30 -10.48 -33.41
C LEU A 455 47.62 -11.76 -34.21
N GLU A 456 48.64 -12.53 -33.81
CA GLU A 456 48.96 -13.79 -34.48
C GLU A 456 47.87 -14.84 -34.23
N GLN A 457 47.27 -14.92 -33.04
CA GLN A 457 46.10 -15.77 -32.79
C GLN A 457 44.89 -15.35 -33.65
N ALA A 458 44.65 -14.05 -33.83
CA ALA A 458 43.61 -13.56 -34.72
C ALA A 458 43.89 -13.95 -36.18
N ARG A 459 45.17 -14.00 -36.58
CA ARG A 459 45.61 -14.45 -37.90
C ARG A 459 45.34 -15.93 -38.12
N ASP A 460 45.78 -16.79 -37.22
CA ASP A 460 45.53 -18.24 -37.27
C ASP A 460 44.02 -18.54 -37.30
N THR A 461 43.24 -17.79 -36.51
CA THR A 461 41.77 -17.87 -36.50
C THR A 461 41.17 -17.46 -37.85
N ASN A 462 41.72 -16.44 -38.51
CA ASN A 462 41.26 -15.96 -39.82
C ASN A 462 41.59 -16.95 -40.96
N GLU A 463 42.73 -17.66 -40.91
CA GLU A 463 43.02 -18.72 -41.89
C GLU A 463 42.11 -19.94 -41.68
N ARG A 464 41.87 -20.38 -40.43
CA ARG A 464 40.88 -21.44 -40.13
C ARG A 464 39.47 -21.05 -40.56
N MET A 465 39.11 -19.77 -40.42
CA MET A 465 37.84 -19.24 -40.92
C MET A 465 37.73 -19.39 -42.43
N LEU A 466 38.81 -19.15 -43.19
CA LEU A 466 38.84 -19.39 -44.63
C LEU A 466 38.70 -20.88 -44.96
N GLU A 467 39.40 -21.77 -44.25
CA GLU A 467 39.28 -23.23 -44.44
C GLU A 467 37.82 -23.70 -44.26
N GLN A 468 37.15 -23.27 -43.18
CA GLN A 468 35.74 -23.60 -42.95
C GLN A 468 34.80 -22.95 -43.98
N LEU A 469 35.11 -21.74 -44.46
CA LEU A 469 34.34 -21.05 -45.49
C LEU A 469 34.46 -21.74 -46.87
N GLN A 470 35.65 -22.24 -47.22
CA GLN A 470 35.87 -23.00 -48.45
C GLN A 470 35.07 -24.32 -48.48
N ILE A 471 34.89 -24.95 -47.32
CA ILE A 471 34.11 -26.19 -47.15
C ILE A 471 32.60 -25.91 -46.96
N GLY A 472 32.19 -24.65 -46.68
CA GLY A 472 30.78 -24.28 -46.52
C GLY A 472 30.20 -24.50 -45.11
N ASN A 473 31.05 -24.55 -44.08
CA ASN A 473 30.65 -24.68 -42.68
C ASN A 473 30.40 -23.31 -42.03
N ILE A 474 29.32 -22.65 -42.45
CA ILE A 474 29.03 -21.25 -42.10
C ILE A 474 28.83 -21.02 -40.60
N SER A 475 28.33 -22.00 -39.84
CA SER A 475 28.19 -21.92 -38.39
C SER A 475 29.52 -21.81 -37.65
N GLU A 476 30.57 -22.50 -38.11
CA GLU A 476 31.92 -22.37 -37.55
C GLU A 476 32.59 -21.08 -38.05
N VAL A 477 32.38 -20.70 -39.31
CA VAL A 477 32.84 -19.41 -39.86
C VAL A 477 32.33 -18.23 -39.02
N ALA A 478 31.06 -18.24 -38.63
CA ALA A 478 30.46 -17.20 -37.79
C ALA A 478 31.14 -17.09 -36.42
N GLN A 479 31.43 -18.23 -35.77
CA GLN A 479 32.12 -18.28 -34.48
C GLN A 479 33.58 -17.78 -34.60
N LEU A 480 34.31 -18.26 -35.61
CA LEU A 480 35.70 -17.85 -35.86
C LEU A 480 35.80 -16.37 -36.24
N ALA A 481 34.86 -15.83 -37.01
CA ALA A 481 34.79 -14.42 -37.36
C ALA A 481 34.63 -13.51 -36.14
N GLU A 482 33.80 -13.93 -35.17
CA GLU A 482 33.59 -13.18 -33.93
C GLU A 482 34.77 -13.35 -32.96
N HIS A 483 35.34 -14.55 -32.83
CA HIS A 483 36.54 -14.77 -32.00
C HIS A 483 37.74 -13.96 -32.52
N ARG A 484 37.96 -13.93 -33.85
CA ARG A 484 38.94 -13.06 -34.52
C ARG A 484 38.76 -11.58 -34.15
N ARG A 485 37.51 -11.09 -34.14
CA ARG A 485 37.18 -9.71 -33.76
C ARG A 485 37.48 -9.45 -32.28
N GLN A 486 37.19 -10.40 -31.41
CA GLN A 486 37.49 -10.31 -29.98
C GLN A 486 39.00 -10.22 -29.72
N LEU A 487 39.81 -11.08 -30.35
CA LEU A 487 41.29 -11.04 -30.24
C LEU A 487 41.88 -9.70 -30.71
N LEU A 488 41.39 -9.14 -31.83
CA LEU A 488 41.81 -7.81 -32.30
C LEU A 488 41.43 -6.68 -31.33
N ALA A 489 40.32 -6.81 -30.59
CA ALA A 489 39.88 -5.83 -29.59
C ALA A 489 40.66 -5.99 -28.28
N GLU A 490 40.91 -7.22 -27.85
CA GLU A 490 41.67 -7.57 -26.64
C GLU A 490 43.08 -6.96 -26.68
N ALA A 491 43.80 -7.08 -27.80
CA ALA A 491 45.12 -6.47 -28.02
C ALA A 491 45.16 -4.96 -27.69
N VAL A 492 44.10 -4.22 -28.05
CA VAL A 492 43.97 -2.79 -27.72
C VAL A 492 43.54 -2.58 -26.27
N GLN A 493 42.57 -3.35 -25.78
CA GLN A 493 42.01 -3.21 -24.43
C GLN A 493 43.03 -3.53 -23.33
N MET A 494 43.82 -4.60 -23.48
CA MET A 494 44.89 -4.95 -22.52
C MET A 494 45.95 -3.85 -22.44
N THR A 495 46.30 -3.25 -23.58
CA THR A 495 47.27 -2.15 -23.66
C THR A 495 46.71 -0.86 -23.04
N GLN A 496 45.46 -0.52 -23.35
CA GLN A 496 44.76 0.63 -22.75
C GLN A 496 44.64 0.48 -21.23
N ARG A 497 44.26 -0.71 -20.73
CA ARG A 497 44.18 -1.01 -19.30
C ARG A 497 45.51 -0.74 -18.58
N ILE A 498 46.65 -1.09 -19.17
CA ILE A 498 47.96 -0.81 -18.58
C ILE A 498 48.26 0.71 -18.57
N ALA A 499 47.88 1.45 -19.62
CA ALA A 499 47.98 2.91 -19.65
C ALA A 499 47.10 3.58 -18.57
N ASP A 500 45.85 3.14 -18.42
CA ASP A 500 44.91 3.63 -17.41
C ASP A 500 45.43 3.34 -15.99
N LEU A 501 45.99 2.14 -15.75
CA LEU A 501 46.62 1.78 -14.49
C LEU A 501 47.86 2.64 -14.18
N LYS A 502 48.69 2.99 -15.17
CA LYS A 502 49.82 3.93 -14.98
C LYS A 502 49.33 5.27 -14.41
N LEU A 503 48.28 5.84 -15.00
CA LEU A 503 47.71 7.12 -14.58
C LEU A 503 47.05 7.01 -13.19
N LYS A 504 46.18 6.02 -13.00
CA LYS A 504 45.42 5.85 -11.76
C LYS A 504 46.32 5.51 -10.57
N ASN A 505 47.34 4.67 -10.76
CA ASN A 505 48.30 4.37 -9.69
C ASN A 505 49.09 5.62 -9.29
N ALA A 506 49.48 6.48 -10.24
CA ALA A 506 50.17 7.73 -9.91
C ALA A 506 49.29 8.70 -9.09
N GLU A 507 47.99 8.78 -9.38
CA GLU A 507 47.01 9.54 -8.59
C GLU A 507 46.84 8.96 -7.18
N ASP A 508 46.54 7.65 -7.07
CA ASP A 508 46.31 6.97 -5.79
C ASP A 508 47.56 7.02 -4.90
N ILE A 509 48.77 6.88 -5.46
CA ILE A 509 50.04 7.04 -4.72
C ILE A 509 50.16 8.44 -4.09
N GLN A 510 49.73 9.50 -4.80
CA GLN A 510 49.75 10.87 -4.27
C GLN A 510 48.68 11.07 -3.19
N ALA A 511 47.46 10.56 -3.42
CA ALA A 511 46.36 10.64 -2.46
C ALA A 511 46.70 9.93 -1.14
N ILE A 512 47.23 8.70 -1.22
CA ILE A 512 47.68 7.92 -0.06
C ILE A 512 48.85 8.62 0.65
N ALA A 513 49.85 9.12 -0.08
CA ALA A 513 50.97 9.85 0.53
C ALA A 513 50.50 11.07 1.35
N LYS A 514 49.54 11.82 0.82
CA LYS A 514 48.90 12.96 1.51
C LYS A 514 48.05 12.51 2.71
N ARG A 515 47.32 11.39 2.62
CA ARG A 515 46.57 10.82 3.76
C ARG A 515 47.53 10.42 4.88
N LEU A 516 48.61 9.70 4.55
CA LEU A 516 49.63 9.22 5.49
C LEU A 516 50.49 10.35 6.10
N SER A 517 50.63 11.51 5.47
CA SER A 517 51.30 12.66 6.08
C SER A 517 50.46 13.27 7.21
N ASN A 518 49.14 13.41 6.99
CA ASN A 518 48.21 14.00 7.95
C ASN A 518 47.88 13.05 9.12
N PHE A 519 48.18 11.76 8.98
CA PHE A 519 47.80 10.73 9.96
C PHE A 519 48.42 10.97 11.35
N MET A 520 49.65 11.47 11.44
CA MET A 520 50.32 11.72 12.73
C MET A 520 49.59 12.73 13.62
N ASP A 521 49.00 13.77 13.02
CA ASP A 521 48.25 14.79 13.77
C ASP A 521 46.85 14.28 14.14
N GLN A 522 46.24 13.43 13.32
CA GLN A 522 44.98 12.74 13.66
C GLN A 522 45.17 11.74 14.79
N GLU A 523 46.26 10.96 14.77
CA GLU A 523 46.59 10.03 15.86
C GLU A 523 46.79 10.79 17.19
N ARG A 524 47.45 11.96 17.16
CA ARG A 524 47.56 12.84 18.34
C ARG A 524 46.18 13.27 18.85
N GLN A 525 45.31 13.78 17.97
CA GLN A 525 43.96 14.21 18.32
C GLN A 525 43.11 13.05 18.91
N MET A 526 43.23 11.86 18.34
CA MET A 526 42.52 10.67 18.82
C MET A 526 43.04 10.19 20.18
N ASN A 527 44.35 10.26 20.43
CA ASN A 527 44.92 9.97 21.75
C ASN A 527 44.50 11.02 22.80
N GLU A 528 44.42 12.30 22.44
CA GLU A 528 43.87 13.36 23.31
C GLU A 528 42.38 13.13 23.63
N LEU A 529 41.57 12.78 22.62
CA LEU A 529 40.16 12.42 22.78
C LEU A 529 40.00 11.20 23.70
N HIS A 530 40.81 10.16 23.48
CA HIS A 530 40.82 8.95 24.30
C HIS A 530 41.18 9.26 25.75
N ASN A 531 42.23 10.07 25.98
CA ASN A 531 42.61 10.49 27.33
C ASN A 531 41.50 11.26 28.06
N ARG A 532 40.71 12.08 27.36
CA ARG A 532 39.49 12.68 27.94
C ARG A 532 38.48 11.60 28.33
N VAL A 533 38.22 10.66 27.43
CA VAL A 533 37.21 9.62 27.57
C VAL A 533 37.52 8.66 28.73
N THR A 534 38.78 8.21 28.87
CA THR A 534 39.23 7.32 29.94
C THR A 534 39.04 7.92 31.34
N HIS A 535 39.19 9.24 31.48
CA HIS A 535 38.98 9.96 32.74
C HIS A 535 37.51 10.34 32.98
N THR A 536 36.63 10.28 31.96
CA THR A 536 35.24 10.74 32.04
C THR A 536 34.23 9.58 32.12
N TYR A 537 34.49 8.45 31.46
CA TYR A 537 33.52 7.36 31.26
C TYR A 537 34.11 6.00 31.62
N ARG A 538 33.28 5.07 32.14
CA ARG A 538 33.72 3.70 32.41
C ARG A 538 34.12 2.95 31.13
N SER A 539 35.13 2.07 31.24
CA SER A 539 35.74 1.38 30.08
C SER A 539 34.75 0.55 29.28
N THR A 540 33.76 -0.05 29.95
CA THR A 540 32.65 -0.83 29.36
C THR A 540 31.95 -0.17 28.17
N TYR A 541 31.97 1.16 28.07
CA TYR A 541 31.35 1.89 26.96
C TYR A 541 32.26 2.07 25.75
N TRP A 542 33.58 2.17 25.93
CA TRP A 542 34.50 2.68 24.89
C TRP A 542 35.69 1.77 24.58
N GLU A 543 36.01 0.81 25.45
CA GLU A 543 37.20 -0.05 25.40
C GLU A 543 37.29 -0.81 24.07
N HIS A 544 36.27 -1.59 23.74
CA HIS A 544 36.23 -2.35 22.48
C HIS A 544 36.32 -1.46 21.21
N ALA A 545 35.65 -0.31 21.21
CA ALA A 545 35.68 0.62 20.07
C ALA A 545 37.05 1.30 19.92
N TRP A 546 37.75 1.54 21.04
CA TRP A 546 39.12 2.02 21.03
C TRP A 546 40.10 0.95 20.55
N GLU A 547 39.98 -0.29 21.03
CA GLU A 547 40.82 -1.42 20.59
C GLU A 547 40.76 -1.62 19.06
N LEU A 548 39.56 -1.57 18.46
CA LEU A 548 39.40 -1.69 17.01
C LEU A 548 40.14 -0.60 16.22
N TYR A 549 40.17 0.64 16.74
CA TYR A 549 40.94 1.73 16.15
C TYR A 549 42.45 1.58 16.43
N HIS A 550 42.84 1.26 17.67
CA HIS A 550 44.23 1.20 18.11
C HIS A 550 44.99 0.04 17.44
N ASN A 551 44.34 -1.12 17.29
CA ASN A 551 44.95 -2.31 16.68
C ASN A 551 45.23 -2.15 15.16
N GLY A 552 44.62 -1.16 14.50
CA GLY A 552 44.91 -0.82 13.09
C GLY A 552 46.14 0.09 12.91
N LEU A 553 46.60 0.78 13.96
CA LEU A 553 47.74 1.71 13.89
C LEU A 553 49.06 1.06 13.42
N PRO A 554 49.45 -0.16 13.87
CA PRO A 554 50.68 -0.81 13.43
C PRO A 554 50.73 -1.11 11.94
N GLU A 555 49.59 -1.39 11.30
CA GLU A 555 49.50 -1.62 9.86
C GLU A 555 49.77 -0.31 9.10
N ILE A 556 49.18 0.80 9.56
CA ILE A 556 49.33 2.13 8.94
C ILE A 556 50.77 2.64 9.04
N ALA A 557 51.47 2.34 10.15
CA ALA A 557 52.89 2.62 10.27
C ALA A 557 53.73 1.93 9.18
N GLN A 558 53.36 0.69 8.80
CA GLN A 558 54.03 -0.09 7.76
C GLN A 558 53.66 0.33 6.33
N MET A 559 52.48 0.93 6.11
CA MET A 559 52.02 1.39 4.79
C MET A 559 53.00 2.36 4.12
N ARG A 560 53.76 3.16 4.89
CA ARG A 560 54.79 4.05 4.32
C ARG A 560 55.92 3.31 3.60
N SER A 561 56.28 2.11 4.07
CA SER A 561 57.26 1.25 3.37
C SER A 561 56.64 0.67 2.11
N ARG A 562 55.48 0.01 2.25
CA ARG A 562 54.74 -0.60 1.12
C ARG A 562 54.46 0.39 -0.01
N LEU A 563 54.16 1.65 0.32
CA LEU A 563 53.95 2.71 -0.67
C LEU A 563 55.22 3.06 -1.48
N ASN A 564 56.41 2.91 -0.88
CA ASN A 564 57.67 3.06 -1.63
C ASN A 564 57.92 1.86 -2.54
N ASP A 565 57.57 0.66 -2.10
CA ASP A 565 57.65 -0.55 -2.93
C ASP A 565 56.70 -0.42 -4.15
N VAL A 566 55.44 -0.02 -3.92
CA VAL A 566 54.44 0.33 -4.94
C VAL A 566 54.93 1.39 -5.93
N ARG A 567 55.65 2.42 -5.46
CA ARG A 567 56.28 3.44 -6.32
C ARG A 567 57.36 2.85 -7.22
N SER A 568 58.14 1.89 -6.72
CA SER A 568 59.14 1.20 -7.54
C SER A 568 58.48 0.31 -8.60
N LEU A 569 57.43 -0.45 -8.24
CA LEU A 569 56.62 -1.24 -9.18
C LEU A 569 55.95 -0.39 -10.26
N SER A 570 55.44 0.80 -9.91
CA SER A 570 54.81 1.76 -10.84
C SER A 570 55.80 2.64 -11.62
N SER A 571 57.10 2.45 -11.46
CA SER A 571 58.12 3.26 -12.16
C SER A 571 58.17 2.95 -13.66
N GLU A 572 58.66 3.90 -14.47
CA GLU A 572 58.91 3.65 -15.91
C GLU A 572 59.99 2.57 -16.15
N GLU A 573 60.77 2.21 -15.12
CA GLU A 573 61.77 1.15 -15.17
C GLU A 573 61.14 -0.24 -15.01
N VAL A 574 60.29 -0.43 -13.99
CA VAL A 574 59.72 -1.74 -13.62
C VAL A 574 58.37 -2.02 -14.27
N GLN A 575 57.50 -1.02 -14.36
CA GLN A 575 56.19 -1.06 -15.04
C GLN A 575 55.26 -2.24 -14.66
N GLU A 576 55.35 -2.79 -13.45
CA GLU A 576 54.43 -3.82 -12.94
C GLU A 576 53.15 -3.20 -12.36
N TYR A 577 52.44 -2.43 -13.19
CA TYR A 577 51.30 -1.61 -12.79
C TYR A 577 50.14 -2.42 -12.19
N GLU A 578 49.96 -3.69 -12.57
CA GLU A 578 48.92 -4.55 -11.99
C GLU A 578 49.24 -5.00 -10.57
N LEU A 579 50.51 -5.33 -10.27
CA LEU A 579 50.92 -5.66 -8.90
C LEU A 579 50.90 -4.41 -8.02
N ALA A 580 51.36 -3.27 -8.55
CA ALA A 580 51.23 -2.00 -7.87
C ALA A 580 49.75 -1.66 -7.57
N ARG A 581 48.83 -1.97 -8.49
CA ARG A 581 47.38 -1.79 -8.28
C ARG A 581 46.87 -2.66 -7.13
N GLN A 582 47.22 -3.94 -7.12
CA GLN A 582 46.81 -4.87 -6.07
C GLN A 582 47.27 -4.42 -4.67
N GLU A 583 48.52 -3.97 -4.55
CA GLU A 583 49.04 -3.41 -3.28
C GLU A 583 48.37 -2.08 -2.91
N LEU A 584 48.10 -1.19 -3.88
CA LEU A 584 47.36 0.05 -3.66
C LEU A 584 45.94 -0.20 -3.15
N ASP A 585 45.21 -1.13 -3.75
CA ASP A 585 43.85 -1.47 -3.33
C ASP A 585 43.82 -2.02 -1.90
N GLY A 586 44.81 -2.83 -1.50
CA GLY A 586 44.99 -3.26 -0.11
C GLY A 586 45.28 -2.11 0.86
N ILE A 587 46.15 -1.16 0.50
CA ILE A 587 46.44 0.03 1.32
C ILE A 587 45.20 0.94 1.44
N LEU A 588 44.46 1.14 0.33
CA LEU A 588 43.23 1.94 0.32
C LEU A 588 42.15 1.33 1.20
N GLN A 589 41.97 0.00 1.16
CA GLN A 589 41.01 -0.69 2.02
C GLN A 589 41.36 -0.52 3.50
N ALA A 590 42.60 -0.78 3.90
CA ALA A 590 43.02 -0.66 5.30
C ALA A 590 42.90 0.79 5.83
N LEU A 591 43.14 1.80 4.98
CA LEU A 591 42.86 3.21 5.32
C LEU A 591 41.36 3.51 5.48
N GLN A 592 40.50 2.91 4.65
CA GLN A 592 39.04 3.07 4.78
C GLN A 592 38.51 2.40 6.05
N ASP A 593 39.01 1.21 6.39
CA ASP A 593 38.63 0.51 7.62
C ASP A 593 39.10 1.29 8.87
N GLN A 594 40.28 1.92 8.85
CA GLN A 594 40.69 2.82 9.93
C GLN A 594 39.82 4.08 10.03
N ASP A 595 39.53 4.75 8.91
CA ASP A 595 38.66 5.93 8.88
C ASP A 595 37.25 5.59 9.42
N ARG A 596 36.78 4.37 9.18
CA ARG A 596 35.53 3.83 9.74
C ARG A 596 35.64 3.63 11.26
N ASN A 597 36.70 2.96 11.74
CA ASN A 597 36.90 2.70 13.17
C ASN A 597 37.05 4.02 13.96
N GLN A 598 37.77 5.00 13.40
CA GLN A 598 37.88 6.35 13.95
C GLN A 598 36.50 7.01 14.13
N ARG A 599 35.70 7.08 13.06
CA ARG A 599 34.35 7.69 13.09
C ARG A 599 33.40 6.95 14.02
N GLN A 600 33.53 5.63 14.15
CA GLN A 600 32.74 4.85 15.11
C GLN A 600 33.09 5.23 16.55
N TYR A 601 34.37 5.40 16.87
CA TYR A 601 34.81 5.86 18.19
C TYR A 601 34.36 7.29 18.47
N GLU A 602 34.61 8.24 17.58
CA GLU A 602 34.16 9.64 17.70
C GLU A 602 32.62 9.74 17.88
N GLY A 603 31.87 8.98 17.08
CA GLY A 603 30.41 8.94 17.15
C GLY A 603 29.88 8.28 18.44
N LEU A 604 30.61 7.33 19.01
CA LEU A 604 30.32 6.75 20.32
C LEU A 604 30.56 7.78 21.44
N VAL A 605 31.69 8.46 21.42
CA VAL A 605 32.04 9.51 22.39
C VAL A 605 31.02 10.65 22.35
N THR A 606 30.60 11.07 21.15
CA THR A 606 29.55 12.09 20.97
C THR A 606 28.22 11.67 21.61
N LYS A 607 27.84 10.38 21.54
CA LYS A 607 26.63 9.86 22.20
C LYS A 607 26.76 9.85 23.73
N LEU A 608 27.94 9.55 24.26
CA LEU A 608 28.20 9.61 25.70
C LEU A 608 28.14 11.07 26.22
N ASP A 609 28.74 12.02 25.48
CA ASP A 609 28.63 13.45 25.78
C ASP A 609 27.15 13.90 25.79
N GLN A 610 26.37 13.51 24.77
CA GLN A 610 24.93 13.81 24.68
C GLN A 610 24.10 13.19 25.83
N ALA A 611 24.45 11.98 26.29
CA ALA A 611 23.76 11.33 27.39
C ALA A 611 24.00 12.05 28.73
N VAL A 612 25.23 12.50 29.01
CA VAL A 612 25.54 13.36 30.17
C VAL A 612 24.76 14.67 30.09
N ASP A 613 24.68 15.27 28.90
CA ASP A 613 23.91 16.48 28.66
C ASP A 613 22.40 16.30 28.95
N LEU A 614 21.84 15.15 28.59
CA LEU A 614 20.45 14.79 28.90
C LEU A 614 20.24 14.60 30.42
N ILE A 615 21.13 13.88 31.09
CA ILE A 615 21.10 13.68 32.56
C ILE A 615 21.14 15.03 33.28
N ASN A 616 22.00 15.96 32.85
CA ASN A 616 22.10 17.32 33.39
C ASN A 616 20.83 18.15 33.17
N ARG A 617 20.14 17.98 32.03
CA ARG A 617 18.84 18.64 31.76
C ARG A 617 17.73 18.05 32.62
N GLN A 618 17.70 16.72 32.77
CA GLN A 618 16.73 16.02 33.62
C GLN A 618 16.89 16.42 35.09
N LEU A 619 18.12 16.48 35.62
CA LEU A 619 18.38 16.96 36.98
C LEU A 619 17.79 18.36 37.20
N LYS A 620 18.10 19.32 36.31
CA LYS A 620 17.54 20.69 36.38
C LYS A 620 16.01 20.72 36.27
N SER A 621 15.41 19.84 35.47
CA SER A 621 13.95 19.73 35.35
C SER A 621 13.32 19.22 36.65
N GLY A 622 13.89 18.19 37.27
CA GLY A 622 13.46 17.67 38.57
C GLY A 622 13.61 18.71 39.69
N GLU A 623 14.72 19.45 39.73
CA GLU A 623 14.93 20.56 40.68
C GLU A 623 13.84 21.65 40.53
N GLN A 624 13.48 21.99 39.29
CA GLN A 624 12.41 22.96 39.00
C GLN A 624 11.03 22.44 39.39
N ALA A 625 10.71 21.17 39.12
CA ALA A 625 9.43 20.58 39.54
C ALA A 625 9.31 20.53 41.07
N PHE A 626 10.38 20.09 41.76
CA PHE A 626 10.44 20.00 43.21
C PHE A 626 10.32 21.37 43.89
N SER A 627 11.07 22.37 43.42
CA SER A 627 11.00 23.74 43.96
C SER A 627 9.62 24.37 43.75
N ARG A 628 9.01 24.22 42.57
CA ARG A 628 7.63 24.67 42.31
C ARG A 628 6.62 24.04 43.26
N GLY A 629 6.75 22.74 43.56
CA GLY A 629 5.87 22.05 44.51
C GLY A 629 5.97 22.67 45.90
N ARG A 630 7.19 22.91 46.40
CA ARG A 630 7.40 23.61 47.68
C ARG A 630 6.82 25.02 47.68
N ASP A 631 6.93 25.76 46.58
CA ASP A 631 6.32 27.09 46.43
C ASP A 631 4.78 27.04 46.41
N VAL A 632 4.17 25.98 45.86
CA VAL A 632 2.71 25.79 45.88
C VAL A 632 2.22 25.45 47.29
N ILE A 633 2.95 24.60 48.04
CA ILE A 633 2.68 24.33 49.47
C ILE A 633 2.73 25.62 50.28
N ALA A 634 3.80 26.41 50.13
CA ALA A 634 4.02 27.63 50.89
C ALA A 634 2.97 28.71 50.58
N ARG A 635 2.69 28.97 49.28
CA ARG A 635 1.72 29.99 48.85
C ARG A 635 0.30 29.67 49.29
N ASN A 636 -0.13 28.41 49.18
CA ASN A 636 -1.49 28.00 49.54
C ASN A 636 -1.63 27.59 51.02
N ARG A 637 -0.53 27.60 51.81
CA ARG A 637 -0.49 27.15 53.21
C ARG A 637 -1.13 25.77 53.37
N LEU A 638 -0.65 24.80 52.60
CA LEU A 638 -1.15 23.41 52.66
C LEU A 638 -0.62 22.72 53.92
N VAL A 639 -1.42 21.82 54.49
CA VAL A 639 -0.98 20.91 55.56
C VAL A 639 0.15 20.02 55.04
N GLN A 640 1.23 19.87 55.81
CA GLN A 640 2.45 19.24 55.35
C GLN A 640 2.38 17.70 55.44
N VAL A 641 1.90 17.06 54.37
CA VAL A 641 1.75 15.59 54.27
C VAL A 641 2.93 14.93 53.54
N TRP A 642 3.61 15.67 52.66
CA TRP A 642 4.59 15.11 51.70
C TRP A 642 6.03 14.87 52.24
N GLY A 643 6.30 15.04 53.54
CA GLY A 643 7.64 14.91 54.12
C GLY A 643 8.44 13.65 53.69
N PRO A 644 7.83 12.45 53.59
CA PRO A 644 8.50 11.26 53.08
C PRO A 644 8.92 11.38 51.61
N ALA A 645 8.09 11.98 50.75
CA ALA A 645 8.38 12.19 49.33
C ALA A 645 9.46 13.26 49.15
N GLU A 646 9.40 14.37 49.90
CA GLU A 646 10.45 15.39 49.92
C GLU A 646 11.81 14.79 50.35
N THR A 647 11.80 13.85 51.31
CA THR A 647 13.01 13.13 51.74
C THR A 647 13.54 12.16 50.67
N SER A 648 12.67 11.50 49.89
CA SER A 648 13.07 10.67 48.73
C SER A 648 13.75 11.54 47.67
N LEU A 649 13.12 12.65 47.30
CA LEU A 649 13.60 13.57 46.28
C LEU A 649 14.94 14.21 46.64
N LEU A 650 15.12 14.62 47.90
CA LEU A 650 16.41 15.14 48.38
C LEU A 650 17.53 14.09 48.32
N LYS A 651 17.23 12.81 48.61
CA LYS A 651 18.22 11.72 48.48
C LYS A 651 18.59 11.45 47.03
N LEU A 652 17.62 11.44 46.12
CA LEU A 652 17.85 11.25 44.69
C LEU A 652 18.66 12.41 44.09
N ASP A 653 18.31 13.65 44.43
CA ASP A 653 19.04 14.86 44.03
C ASP A 653 20.50 14.84 44.51
N SER A 654 20.72 14.61 45.82
CA SER A 654 22.08 14.56 46.38
C SER A 654 22.90 13.39 45.82
N GLY A 655 22.27 12.24 45.58
CA GLY A 655 22.92 11.07 44.99
C GLY A 655 23.36 11.32 43.54
N LEU A 656 22.49 11.93 42.72
CA LEU A 656 22.81 12.33 41.35
C LEU A 656 23.95 13.35 41.32
N LYS A 657 23.89 14.38 42.17
CA LYS A 657 24.96 15.40 42.28
C LYS A 657 26.30 14.79 42.70
N GLN A 658 26.30 13.82 43.61
CA GLN A 658 27.52 13.10 43.99
C GLN A 658 28.09 12.28 42.82
N LEU A 659 27.25 11.57 42.06
CA LEU A 659 27.69 10.79 40.89
C LEU A 659 28.25 11.69 39.77
N ILE A 660 27.62 12.84 39.50
CA ILE A 660 28.12 13.82 38.52
C ILE A 660 29.46 14.43 38.96
N ALA A 661 29.71 14.56 40.28
CA ALA A 661 30.95 15.06 40.83
C ALA A 661 32.10 14.01 40.87
N GLN A 662 31.82 12.74 40.62
CA GLN A 662 32.78 11.62 40.77
C GLN A 662 32.87 10.78 39.48
N PRO A 663 33.58 11.25 38.43
CA PRO A 663 33.91 10.41 37.28
C PRO A 663 34.88 9.26 37.68
N PRO A 664 34.96 8.16 36.92
CA PRO A 664 34.31 7.93 35.62
C PRO A 664 32.82 7.57 35.72
N TYR A 665 32.02 8.19 34.84
CA TYR A 665 30.56 8.09 34.85
C TYR A 665 30.04 6.72 34.40
N ASP A 666 29.01 6.26 35.11
CA ASP A 666 28.16 5.12 34.78
C ASP A 666 26.87 5.68 34.17
N ILE A 667 26.83 5.73 32.83
CA ILE A 667 25.80 6.47 32.10
C ILE A 667 24.44 5.79 32.23
N ASP A 668 24.38 4.46 32.25
CA ASP A 668 23.13 3.73 32.40
C ASP A 668 22.54 3.94 33.80
N PHE A 669 23.36 3.80 34.85
CA PHE A 669 22.91 4.02 36.22
C PHE A 669 22.50 5.47 36.50
N MET A 670 23.27 6.45 35.98
CA MET A 670 22.93 7.87 36.11
C MET A 670 21.66 8.24 35.31
N SER A 671 21.44 7.63 34.15
CA SER A 671 20.22 7.79 33.34
C SER A 671 18.99 7.21 34.04
N GLU A 672 19.10 6.04 34.67
CA GLU A 672 18.02 5.45 35.46
C GLU A 672 17.64 6.35 36.65
N LEU A 673 18.63 6.80 37.43
CA LEU A 673 18.41 7.65 38.60
C LEU A 673 17.83 9.02 38.23
N SER A 674 18.30 9.66 37.16
CA SER A 674 17.80 10.97 36.72
C SER A 674 16.39 10.89 36.14
N SER A 675 16.11 9.85 35.34
CA SER A 675 14.75 9.54 34.89
C SER A 675 13.80 9.24 36.05
N ARG A 676 14.28 8.55 37.10
CA ARG A 676 13.50 8.30 38.33
C ARG A 676 13.25 9.60 39.10
N TYR A 677 14.26 10.45 39.27
CA TYR A 677 14.15 11.72 39.98
C TYR A 677 13.11 12.65 39.33
N VAL A 678 13.15 12.82 38.00
CA VAL A 678 12.15 13.62 37.27
C VAL A 678 10.73 13.08 37.50
N ARG A 679 10.52 11.77 37.36
CA ARG A 679 9.19 11.16 37.57
C ARG A 679 8.68 11.34 39.00
N GLU A 680 9.51 11.13 40.02
CA GLU A 680 9.11 11.36 41.42
C GLU A 680 8.83 12.86 41.67
N ALA A 681 9.59 13.78 41.07
CA ALA A 681 9.43 15.23 41.28
C ALA A 681 8.19 15.79 40.58
N GLU A 682 7.88 15.32 39.37
CA GLU A 682 6.66 15.68 38.63
C GLU A 682 5.40 15.11 39.31
N ALA A 683 5.45 13.87 39.79
CA ALA A 683 4.34 13.28 40.54
C ALA A 683 4.07 14.02 41.85
N TYR A 684 5.12 14.42 42.59
CA TYR A 684 5.02 15.29 43.76
C TYR A 684 4.39 16.64 43.43
N LEU A 685 4.83 17.32 42.35
CA LEU A 685 4.25 18.59 41.93
C LEU A 685 2.76 18.46 41.59
N GLN A 686 2.37 17.44 40.81
CA GLN A 686 0.98 17.21 40.42
C GLN A 686 0.07 16.95 41.62
N ASP A 687 0.51 16.14 42.59
CA ASP A 687 -0.27 15.84 43.80
C ASP A 687 -0.44 17.08 44.71
N VAL A 688 0.62 17.88 44.83
CA VAL A 688 0.60 19.18 45.53
C VAL A 688 -0.34 20.18 44.86
N GLU A 689 -0.27 20.34 43.53
CA GLU A 689 -1.14 21.25 42.76
C GLU A 689 -2.61 20.82 42.84
N ARG A 690 -2.89 19.52 42.67
CA ARG A 690 -4.22 18.94 42.87
C ARG A 690 -4.75 19.24 44.27
N THR A 691 -3.92 19.09 45.30
CA THR A 691 -4.29 19.34 46.69
C THR A 691 -4.55 20.84 46.95
N ALA A 692 -3.80 21.74 46.30
CA ALA A 692 -4.08 23.17 46.34
C ALA A 692 -5.44 23.54 45.71
N ILE A 693 -5.80 22.90 44.60
CA ILE A 693 -7.12 23.07 43.97
C ILE A 693 -8.23 22.58 44.91
N LEU A 694 -8.10 21.36 45.45
CA LEU A 694 -9.08 20.79 46.40
C LEU A 694 -9.27 21.66 47.64
N LYS A 695 -8.20 22.25 48.18
CA LYS A 695 -8.28 23.22 49.28
C LYS A 695 -9.08 24.45 48.88
N ARG A 696 -8.75 25.09 47.75
CA ARG A 696 -9.42 26.30 47.26
C ARG A 696 -10.91 26.07 46.99
N ASP A 697 -11.27 24.91 46.44
CA ASP A 697 -12.66 24.54 46.18
C ASP A 697 -13.42 24.27 47.48
N ALA A 698 -12.78 23.65 48.48
CA ALA A 698 -13.35 23.47 49.82
C ALA A 698 -13.58 24.82 50.54
N GLU A 699 -12.58 25.72 50.54
CA GLU A 699 -12.71 27.08 51.11
C GLU A 699 -13.86 27.86 50.48
N ARG A 700 -13.97 27.79 49.15
CA ARG A 700 -15.07 28.42 48.40
C ARG A 700 -16.43 27.81 48.76
N ASN A 701 -16.55 26.48 48.77
CA ASN A 701 -17.80 25.80 49.08
C ASN A 701 -18.26 26.08 50.52
N ILE A 702 -17.35 26.03 51.50
CA ILE A 702 -17.62 26.41 52.89
C ILE A 702 -18.14 27.86 52.95
N SER A 703 -17.42 28.81 52.33
CA SER A 703 -17.82 30.23 52.35
C SER A 703 -19.17 30.48 51.66
N ASP A 704 -19.43 29.86 50.51
CA ASP A 704 -20.69 29.95 49.78
C ASP A 704 -21.86 29.35 50.60
N MET A 705 -21.65 28.22 51.29
CA MET A 705 -22.67 27.62 52.15
C MET A 705 -22.91 28.42 53.43
N GLU A 706 -21.87 28.96 54.08
CA GLU A 706 -22.04 29.87 55.21
C GLU A 706 -22.82 31.13 54.82
N ALA A 707 -22.51 31.74 53.67
CA ALA A 707 -23.21 32.93 53.18
C ALA A 707 -24.70 32.65 52.93
N ARG A 708 -25.02 31.51 52.30
CA ARG A 708 -26.41 31.05 52.10
C ARG A 708 -27.13 30.77 53.42
N TYR A 709 -26.45 30.15 54.38
CA TYR A 709 -27.00 29.89 55.71
C TYR A 709 -27.31 31.21 56.44
N ARG A 710 -26.35 32.14 56.53
CA ARG A 710 -26.53 33.45 57.18
C ARG A 710 -27.65 34.28 56.54
N SER A 711 -27.73 34.30 55.21
CA SER A 711 -28.81 34.96 54.47
C SER A 711 -30.18 34.35 54.84
N THR A 712 -30.27 33.02 54.84
CA THR A 712 -31.51 32.31 55.19
C THR A 712 -31.90 32.51 56.66
N TYR A 713 -30.94 32.37 57.58
CA TYR A 713 -31.10 32.61 59.02
C TYR A 713 -31.66 34.01 59.30
N ASN A 714 -31.09 35.05 58.68
CA ASN A 714 -31.57 36.43 58.84
C ASN A 714 -33.01 36.63 58.34
N ARG A 715 -33.40 35.94 57.27
CA ARG A 715 -34.77 35.94 56.72
C ARG A 715 -35.76 35.23 57.63
N THR A 716 -35.37 34.08 58.20
CA THR A 716 -36.29 33.19 58.93
C THR A 716 -36.40 33.49 60.43
N ARG A 717 -35.36 34.07 61.05
CA ARG A 717 -35.25 34.34 62.51
C ARG A 717 -36.44 35.04 63.15
N ARG A 718 -37.18 35.87 62.40
CA ARG A 718 -38.36 36.57 62.93
C ARG A 718 -39.62 35.70 63.08
N LYS A 719 -39.65 34.50 62.47
CA LYS A 719 -40.87 33.66 62.38
C LYS A 719 -40.72 32.21 62.86
N ILE A 720 -39.50 31.68 62.99
CA ILE A 720 -39.27 30.30 63.47
C ILE A 720 -38.26 30.25 64.63
N LYS A 721 -38.34 29.21 65.45
CA LYS A 721 -37.32 28.91 66.48
C LYS A 721 -36.08 28.31 65.81
N LEU A 722 -34.93 28.96 65.97
CA LEU A 722 -33.70 28.60 65.25
C LEU A 722 -32.70 27.73 66.03
N SER A 723 -32.89 27.52 67.34
CA SER A 723 -31.89 26.87 68.22
C SER A 723 -31.43 25.48 67.76
N GLN A 724 -32.31 24.69 67.15
CA GLN A 724 -31.96 23.37 66.61
C GLN A 724 -31.09 23.45 65.36
N PHE A 725 -31.37 24.40 64.46
CA PHE A 725 -30.61 24.61 63.22
C PHE A 725 -29.26 25.28 63.46
N ASP A 726 -29.15 26.10 64.52
CA ASP A 726 -27.91 26.76 64.95
C ASP A 726 -26.90 25.73 65.50
N TYR A 727 -27.38 24.81 66.34
CA TYR A 727 -26.57 23.68 66.82
C TYR A 727 -26.05 22.81 65.66
N GLN A 728 -26.93 22.37 64.75
CA GLN A 728 -26.54 21.56 63.59
C GLN A 728 -25.55 22.28 62.66
N TYR A 729 -25.75 23.58 62.42
CA TYR A 729 -24.78 24.41 61.67
C TYR A 729 -23.42 24.43 62.36
N SER A 730 -23.38 24.66 63.68
CA SER A 730 -22.12 24.74 64.44
C SER A 730 -21.33 23.43 64.40
N GLN A 731 -22.01 22.29 64.46
CA GLN A 731 -21.37 20.97 64.33
C GLN A 731 -20.79 20.77 62.93
N VAL A 732 -21.56 21.01 61.87
CA VAL A 732 -21.12 20.82 60.48
C VAL A 732 -19.93 21.72 60.14
N ILE A 733 -19.96 23.00 60.55
CA ILE A 733 -18.84 23.92 60.35
C ILE A 733 -17.62 23.56 61.22
N SER A 734 -17.82 23.07 62.44
CA SER A 734 -16.71 22.60 63.28
C SER A 734 -16.02 21.38 62.66
N ASN A 735 -16.79 20.40 62.18
CA ASN A 735 -16.28 19.20 61.51
C ASN A 735 -15.56 19.56 60.19
N ALA A 736 -16.17 20.42 59.37
CA ALA A 736 -15.56 20.87 58.12
C ALA A 736 -14.21 21.58 58.39
N ASN A 737 -14.14 22.45 59.40
CA ASN A 737 -12.90 23.11 59.79
C ASN A 737 -11.84 22.15 60.38
N ASP A 738 -12.23 21.12 61.13
CA ASP A 738 -11.32 20.07 61.60
C ASP A 738 -10.75 19.26 60.42
N TYR A 739 -11.57 18.89 59.43
CA TYR A 739 -11.08 18.28 58.18
C TYR A 739 -10.15 19.22 57.38
N MET A 740 -10.46 20.53 57.29
CA MET A 740 -9.56 21.53 56.69
C MET A 740 -8.20 21.59 57.40
N GLN A 741 -8.17 21.54 58.74
CA GLN A 741 -6.94 21.57 59.53
C GLN A 741 -6.12 20.28 59.40
N ARG A 742 -6.77 19.14 59.15
CA ARG A 742 -6.11 17.85 58.88
C ARG A 742 -5.64 17.69 57.43
N GLY A 743 -6.00 18.60 56.53
CA GLY A 743 -5.68 18.55 55.11
C GLY A 743 -6.61 17.65 54.29
N ASP A 744 -7.71 17.17 54.86
CA ASP A 744 -8.72 16.37 54.17
C ASP A 744 -9.79 17.28 53.54
N TYR A 745 -9.35 18.08 52.56
CA TYR A 745 -10.18 19.10 51.93
C TYR A 745 -11.41 18.52 51.21
N GLN A 746 -11.31 17.28 50.72
CA GLN A 746 -12.43 16.59 50.10
C GLN A 746 -13.53 16.28 51.11
N ARG A 747 -13.20 15.73 52.30
CA ARG A 747 -14.19 15.54 53.37
C ARG A 747 -14.70 16.87 53.91
N ALA A 748 -13.86 17.89 54.04
CA ALA A 748 -14.30 19.22 54.47
C ALA A 748 -15.39 19.82 53.55
N SER A 749 -15.21 19.68 52.22
CA SER A 749 -16.19 20.12 51.22
C SER A 749 -17.49 19.30 51.27
N GLN A 750 -17.40 17.98 51.47
CA GLN A 750 -18.56 17.10 51.62
C GLN A 750 -19.37 17.42 52.89
N GLU A 751 -18.68 17.63 54.02
CA GLU A 751 -19.28 18.01 55.29
C GLU A 751 -20.02 19.35 55.15
N ALA A 752 -19.37 20.37 54.56
CA ALA A 752 -19.97 21.67 54.28
C ALA A 752 -21.22 21.60 53.39
N ALA A 753 -21.26 20.67 52.42
CA ALA A 753 -22.42 20.48 51.56
C ALA A 753 -23.69 20.02 52.32
N MET A 754 -23.55 19.41 53.50
CA MET A 754 -24.71 19.06 54.35
C MET A 754 -25.49 20.29 54.84
N LEU A 755 -24.87 21.48 54.86
CA LEU A 755 -25.57 22.74 55.16
C LEU A 755 -26.72 23.01 54.19
N ALA A 756 -26.66 22.53 52.94
CA ALA A 756 -27.76 22.67 51.98
C ALA A 756 -29.04 21.98 52.48
N GLY A 757 -28.93 20.81 53.13
CA GLY A 757 -30.05 20.12 53.75
C GLY A 757 -30.66 20.91 54.91
N ILE A 758 -29.81 21.49 55.77
CA ILE A 758 -30.21 22.33 56.91
C ILE A 758 -30.91 23.62 56.42
N ILE A 759 -30.37 24.28 55.38
CA ILE A 759 -30.97 25.45 54.74
C ILE A 759 -32.35 25.13 54.16
N ASN A 760 -32.50 23.99 53.49
CA ASN A 760 -33.77 23.55 52.91
C ASN A 760 -34.83 23.24 54.00
N ALA A 761 -34.43 22.55 55.07
CA ALA A 761 -35.32 22.30 56.22
C ALA A 761 -35.75 23.61 56.92
N MET A 762 -34.82 24.55 57.07
CA MET A 762 -35.09 25.88 57.64
C MET A 762 -36.05 26.71 56.77
N ASN A 763 -35.93 26.63 55.44
CA ASN A 763 -36.88 27.25 54.51
C ASN A 763 -38.26 26.59 54.58
N ALA A 764 -38.35 25.26 54.56
CA ALA A 764 -39.62 24.55 54.67
C ALA A 764 -40.37 24.87 55.98
N ALA A 765 -39.65 24.97 57.11
CA ALA A 765 -40.23 25.39 58.39
C ALA A 765 -40.77 26.84 58.36
N TYR A 766 -40.07 27.75 57.69
CA TYR A 766 -40.50 29.14 57.50
C TYR A 766 -41.73 29.26 56.58
N ASP A 767 -41.72 28.53 55.47
CA ASP A 767 -42.83 28.52 54.50
C ASP A 767 -44.09 27.88 55.09
N ALA A 768 -43.95 26.88 55.99
CA ALA A 768 -45.06 26.32 56.75
C ALA A 768 -45.72 27.37 57.67
N VAL A 769 -44.92 28.19 58.38
CA VAL A 769 -45.45 29.30 59.19
C VAL A 769 -46.13 30.36 58.33
N LEU A 770 -45.54 30.73 57.18
CA LEU A 770 -46.18 31.64 56.22
C LEU A 770 -47.48 31.08 55.61
N ALA A 771 -47.60 29.76 55.43
CA ALA A 771 -48.82 29.10 54.96
C ALA A 771 -49.88 29.02 56.06
N GLU A 772 -49.50 29.03 57.34
CA GLU A 772 -50.44 29.09 58.45
C GLU A 772 -50.92 30.52 58.73
N GLU A 773 -50.03 31.53 58.68
CA GLU A 773 -50.43 32.95 58.72
C GLU A 773 -51.38 33.30 57.57
N ARG A 774 -51.08 32.88 56.33
CA ARG A 774 -51.98 33.10 55.18
C ARG A 774 -53.36 32.48 55.39
N ARG A 775 -53.44 31.24 55.88
CA ARG A 775 -54.74 30.60 56.23
C ARG A 775 -55.50 31.37 57.33
N ARG A 776 -54.81 31.90 58.35
CA ARG A 776 -55.42 32.72 59.41
C ARG A 776 -55.86 34.10 58.90
N GLU A 777 -55.12 34.71 57.98
CA GLU A 777 -55.55 35.95 57.31
C GLU A 777 -56.72 35.72 56.35
N GLU A 778 -56.70 34.65 55.57
CA GLU A 778 -57.81 34.28 54.69
C GLU A 778 -59.07 33.97 55.49
N ALA A 779 -58.95 33.31 56.66
CA ALA A 779 -60.05 33.13 57.60
C ALA A 779 -60.58 34.47 58.13
N ARG A 780 -59.72 35.40 58.57
CA ARG A 780 -60.16 36.76 58.97
C ARG A 780 -60.83 37.52 57.84
N ARG A 781 -60.25 37.53 56.64
CA ARG A 781 -60.83 38.18 55.45
C ARG A 781 -62.09 37.48 54.93
N ALA A 782 -62.31 36.19 55.27
CA ALA A 782 -63.56 35.48 55.01
C ALA A 782 -64.62 35.80 56.06
N GLU A 783 -64.22 35.99 57.33
CA GLU A 783 -65.13 36.42 58.40
C GLU A 783 -65.55 37.90 58.24
N GLU A 784 -64.62 38.78 57.86
CA GLU A 784 -64.93 40.16 57.45
C GLU A 784 -65.84 40.21 56.23
N ARG A 785 -65.59 39.37 55.20
CA ARG A 785 -66.51 39.25 54.06
C ARG A 785 -67.88 38.70 54.46
N ARG A 786 -67.97 37.73 55.38
CA ARG A 786 -69.26 37.28 55.95
C ARG A 786 -69.96 38.37 56.75
N ARG A 787 -69.24 39.24 57.47
CA ARG A 787 -69.82 40.39 58.19
C ARG A 787 -70.25 41.50 57.23
N GLU A 788 -69.53 41.75 56.13
CA GLU A 788 -69.98 42.63 55.05
C GLU A 788 -71.19 42.07 54.31
N GLU A 789 -71.20 40.77 53.99
CA GLU A 789 -72.33 40.11 53.33
C GLU A 789 -73.56 40.06 54.23
N ALA A 790 -73.40 39.85 55.54
CA ALA A 790 -74.49 39.94 56.51
C ALA A 790 -75.08 41.37 56.57
N ARG A 791 -74.23 42.40 56.70
CA ARG A 791 -74.70 43.81 56.63
C ARG A 791 -75.38 44.12 55.30
N ARG A 792 -74.79 43.75 54.16
CA ARG A 792 -75.38 43.94 52.83
C ARG A 792 -76.61 43.06 52.58
N ALA A 793 -76.85 41.99 53.36
CA ALA A 793 -78.06 41.19 53.28
C ALA A 793 -79.18 41.77 54.17
N GLU A 794 -78.83 42.36 55.30
CA GLU A 794 -79.75 43.07 56.19
C GLU A 794 -80.18 44.42 55.56
N GLU A 795 -79.24 45.17 54.98
CA GLU A 795 -79.51 46.32 54.13
C GLU A 795 -80.39 45.93 52.93
N ARG A 796 -80.07 44.84 52.20
CA ARG A 796 -80.92 44.37 51.08
C ARG A 796 -82.30 43.92 51.52
N ARG A 797 -82.50 43.36 52.73
CA ARG A 797 -83.85 43.06 53.25
C ARG A 797 -84.63 44.34 53.56
N ILE A 798 -84.01 45.32 54.20
CA ILE A 798 -84.63 46.63 54.49
C ILE A 798 -84.91 47.41 53.20
N GLU A 799 -84.07 47.22 52.16
CA GLU A 799 -84.19 47.89 50.87
C GLU A 799 -85.14 47.18 49.89
N GLU A 800 -85.29 45.84 49.93
CA GLU A 800 -86.37 45.14 49.23
C GLU A 800 -87.75 45.45 49.85
N GLU A 801 -87.83 45.56 51.18
CA GLU A 801 -89.07 45.93 51.88
C GLU A 801 -89.48 47.40 51.62
N LYS A 802 -88.52 48.28 51.33
CA LYS A 802 -88.79 49.65 50.82
C LYS A 802 -89.07 49.72 49.31
N ARG A 803 -88.27 49.04 48.46
CA ARG A 803 -88.42 49.10 46.99
C ARG A 803 -89.71 48.45 46.49
N ARG A 804 -90.39 47.63 47.31
CA ARG A 804 -91.76 47.15 47.04
C ARG A 804 -92.85 48.21 47.30
N ARG A 805 -92.50 49.38 47.86
CA ARG A 805 -93.40 50.53 48.11
C ARG A 805 -93.12 51.76 47.24
N GLU A 806 -91.96 51.81 46.58
CA GLU A 806 -91.48 52.95 45.79
C GLU A 806 -91.26 52.57 44.31
N GLN A 807 -92.09 51.67 43.77
CA GLN A 807 -92.16 51.40 42.33
C GLN A 807 -93.23 52.27 41.64
N ALA A 808 -93.15 53.58 41.88
CA ALA A 808 -93.91 54.60 41.18
C ALA A 808 -93.00 55.80 40.86
N ASN A 809 -93.01 56.21 39.59
CA ASN A 809 -92.30 57.33 38.96
C ASN A 809 -90.78 57.28 38.71
N SER A 810 -90.48 57.65 37.45
CA SER A 810 -89.26 58.26 36.88
C SER A 810 -87.93 57.49 37.01
N SER A 811 -87.31 56.95 35.96
CA SER A 811 -87.09 57.36 34.54
C SER A 811 -85.89 58.28 34.32
N SER A 812 -85.28 58.13 33.13
CA SER A 812 -84.13 58.87 32.58
C SER A 812 -82.79 58.62 33.29
N SER A 813 -81.61 58.68 32.67
CA SER A 813 -81.11 58.26 31.34
C SER A 813 -79.69 58.81 31.24
N GLY A 814 -78.72 57.96 30.92
CA GLY A 814 -77.47 58.40 30.26
C GLY A 814 -76.41 59.06 31.16
N SER A 815 -75.24 59.43 30.65
CA SER A 815 -74.58 59.08 29.37
C SER A 815 -73.15 59.65 29.36
N TRP A 816 -72.14 58.83 29.08
CA TRP A 816 -70.84 59.21 28.48
C TRP A 816 -69.80 60.07 29.25
N GLY A 817 -68.53 59.91 28.83
CA GLY A 817 -67.36 60.73 29.18
C GLY A 817 -66.45 60.13 30.26
N GLY A 818 -65.13 59.98 30.08
CA GLY A 818 -64.26 60.18 28.91
C GLY A 818 -62.83 60.58 29.32
N SER A 819 -61.80 60.20 28.53
CA SER A 819 -60.40 60.76 28.51
C SER A 819 -59.59 60.73 29.84
N SER A 820 -58.26 60.78 29.95
CA SER A 820 -57.09 61.00 29.07
C SER A 820 -55.84 60.60 29.89
N ASN A 821 -54.84 59.88 29.36
CA ASN A 821 -53.65 60.34 28.60
C ASN A 821 -52.46 60.88 29.43
N SER A 822 -51.23 60.65 28.94
CA SER A 822 -49.91 61.27 29.33
C SER A 822 -49.29 60.89 30.71
N SER A 823 -47.95 60.89 30.94
CA SER A 823 -46.75 60.83 30.07
C SER A 823 -45.43 60.73 30.90
N SER A 824 -44.27 60.53 30.24
CA SER A 824 -42.87 60.72 30.72
C SER A 824 -42.28 59.66 31.69
N SER A 825 -40.98 59.31 31.70
CA SER A 825 -39.85 59.52 30.75
C SER A 825 -38.60 58.67 31.14
N ASN A 826 -37.74 58.35 30.16
CA ASN A 826 -36.27 58.08 30.12
C ASN A 826 -35.48 57.70 31.42
N SER A 827 -34.42 56.88 31.45
CA SER A 827 -33.30 56.58 30.50
C SER A 827 -32.50 55.34 31.02
N SER A 828 -31.49 54.69 30.39
CA SER A 828 -30.80 54.77 29.07
C SER A 828 -29.84 53.56 28.87
N GLY A 829 -29.59 53.15 27.62
CA GLY A 829 -28.39 52.39 27.17
C GLY A 829 -28.49 50.84 27.21
N GLY A 830 -28.10 50.09 26.16
CA GLY A 830 -27.65 50.48 24.81
C GLY A 830 -27.26 49.28 23.90
N SER A 831 -27.47 49.46 22.59
CA SER A 831 -27.01 48.74 21.37
C SER A 831 -25.79 47.78 21.44
N SER A 832 -25.63 46.76 20.58
CA SER A 832 -25.72 46.84 19.10
C SER A 832 -26.06 45.53 18.35
N TRP A 833 -26.53 45.69 17.10
CA TRP A 833 -26.77 44.66 16.08
C TRP A 833 -25.58 44.54 15.10
N GLY A 834 -25.60 43.53 14.20
CA GLY A 834 -24.80 43.49 12.96
C GLY A 834 -24.78 42.12 12.27
N SER A 835 -25.05 42.04 10.96
CA SER A 835 -25.27 40.78 10.23
C SER A 835 -24.51 40.65 8.90
N SER A 836 -24.23 39.39 8.53
CA SER A 836 -24.20 38.82 7.16
C SER A 836 -23.17 39.26 6.09
N SER A 837 -22.50 38.24 5.52
CA SER A 837 -22.42 37.87 4.07
C SER A 837 -21.04 37.78 3.37
N ASN A 838 -20.79 36.60 2.78
CA ASN A 838 -20.21 36.28 1.44
C ASN A 838 -19.04 37.13 0.87
N SER A 839 -17.94 36.61 0.29
CA SER A 839 -17.76 35.39 -0.53
C SER A 839 -16.36 35.31 -1.20
N SER A 840 -16.03 34.13 -1.74
CA SER A 840 -15.16 33.85 -2.92
C SER A 840 -13.62 33.88 -2.78
N GLY A 841 -12.99 32.88 -3.43
CA GLY A 841 -11.54 32.67 -3.50
C GLY A 841 -11.09 31.30 -2.96
N GLY A 842 -10.92 30.23 -3.75
CA GLY A 842 -11.15 30.14 -5.20
C GLY A 842 -10.22 29.20 -5.97
N SER A 843 -9.93 27.99 -5.48
CA SER A 843 -9.40 26.87 -6.27
C SER A 843 -9.94 25.58 -5.63
N SER A 844 -10.76 24.75 -6.29
CA SER A 844 -10.35 23.84 -7.37
C SER A 844 -9.04 23.12 -6.97
N TRP A 845 -8.98 21.79 -6.87
CA TRP A 845 -9.53 20.85 -7.85
C TRP A 845 -10.61 19.91 -7.33
N ASP A 846 -11.49 19.55 -8.26
CA ASP A 846 -12.19 18.27 -8.26
C ASP A 846 -11.15 17.13 -8.37
N SER A 847 -11.07 16.30 -7.34
CA SER A 847 -10.80 14.88 -7.56
C SER A 847 -11.31 14.09 -6.36
N SER A 848 -12.13 13.08 -6.63
CA SER A 848 -12.52 12.12 -5.62
C SER A 848 -11.33 11.19 -5.29
N ASN A 849 -10.33 11.64 -4.51
CA ASN A 849 -9.23 10.83 -3.97
C ASN A 849 -8.69 11.39 -2.64
N LYS A 850 -8.95 10.69 -1.53
CA LYS A 850 -8.37 10.97 -0.19
C LYS A 850 -7.03 10.24 0.06
N ASN A 851 -6.39 9.74 -0.98
CA ASN A 851 -5.16 8.97 -0.87
C ASN A 851 -3.98 9.81 -1.30
N SER A 852 -2.93 9.82 -0.49
CA SER A 852 -1.61 10.25 -0.91
C SER A 852 -1.10 9.31 -1.98
N SER A 853 -0.60 9.85 -3.09
CA SER A 853 0.15 9.06 -4.07
C SER A 853 1.37 9.81 -4.59
N GLY A 854 2.40 9.06 -4.92
CA GLY A 854 3.64 9.55 -5.51
C GLY A 854 4.39 8.38 -6.13
N GLY A 855 5.09 8.66 -7.22
CA GLY A 855 5.58 7.62 -8.09
C GLY A 855 6.46 8.17 -9.20
N SER A 856 7.29 7.29 -9.73
CA SER A 856 8.43 7.64 -10.57
C SER A 856 8.72 6.55 -11.59
N ASN A 857 9.44 6.91 -12.65
CA ASN A 857 9.87 5.98 -13.68
C ASN A 857 11.33 5.55 -13.44
N TRP A 858 11.68 4.30 -13.74
CA TRP A 858 13.03 3.74 -13.54
C TRP A 858 13.82 3.48 -14.82
#